data_AF-A0A0G9JVC6-F1
#
_entry.id   AF-A0A0G9JVC6-F1
#
_cell.length_a   1.000
_cell.length_b   1.000
_cell.length_c   1.000
_cell.angle_alpha   90.00
_cell.angle_beta   90.00
_cell.angle_gamma   90.00
#
_symmetry.space_group_name_H-M   'P 1'
#
loop_
_entity.id
_entity.type
_entity.pdbx_description
1 polymer ?
#
loop_
_entity_poly.entity_id
_entity_poly.type
_entity_poly.pdbx_seq_one_letter_code
_entity_poly.pdbx_strand_id
1 'polypeptide(L)'
;MSLVNDYFLLYHGITFEQNLDTEEIDTILNEDTFTIFALILSATRKNCDKYLPLTSFKTLCQQINVKSPSNITELNHLQHNIVDTISRNKTKNNITILHSSFEYLKNENILNNEHYNKLLSLFDLKELNVTEEQNHISVQKIDDEHKSSFKDLKHNLENIINELKTDLTNKEILAELENTHNYLNNQKFSIGITGVMNAGKSTMLNALMGREILGSAVVPETANLTIVKHNPTDNAKVYYWNEQEWDRIKKSASQLESMKDFVEETNRIFGDNLKNYIRPVSRFDEIDIKDLSSYTSAEASGKKCNLVKYVELGSKLDFLSDGIEIVDTPGLDDPVIQREEITKEYISQCDMMIHLMNVSQSATLKDVEFIIDALLYQNISKLLVVITRADTVSKEQLDEVIKYTKTSIEKQLKAQNKDSQLDYILKTIRFIPISGRMALLHRTGRKKEALDAGFTIEDTGILEIEKYLMDTLFGTNSQKGELVVQSTKNQLQKVIEKQISFNNYELTLLSKSKEELEKELEEFNKKKAVNTRIFQAMSEDITYYKNDAKSYIDSLETFLESELIDLQTVIKQRVVSDVKYSFEKMKKRPENSRIKVIVETAIKDGIIDVIRDYRYKFIKKSQTIGEQCEQKYHDLGFAIGHKNENFDARGFFQEDFKSGFLTSNNEVLISQIIDAVSKSKDSRINELDREIEALISTQFTSIEDDLKVKAKKVSNMLIDSFFTTLNAPLKQFEQKLKNDEETLQNQLNSFEENDKNKDVISINIHKNIKKLENISATIKGLN
;
A
#
# COMPACT_ATOMS: atom_id res chain seq x y z
N MET A 1 13.55 27.91 8.75
CA MET A 1 12.92 28.62 9.89
C MET A 1 11.64 29.29 9.39
N SER A 2 10.57 29.33 10.19
CA SER A 2 9.42 30.17 9.86
C SER A 2 9.81 31.62 10.07
N LEU A 3 9.39 32.51 9.17
CA LEU A 3 9.57 33.97 9.29
C LEU A 3 9.12 34.49 10.68
N VAL A 4 8.15 33.81 11.27
CA VAL A 4 7.63 34.09 12.61
C VAL A 4 8.67 33.85 13.70
N ASN A 5 9.38 32.72 13.66
CA ASN A 5 10.43 32.42 14.63
C ASN A 5 11.59 33.41 14.49
N ASP A 6 11.96 33.77 13.25
CA ASP A 6 13.00 34.76 12.98
C ASP A 6 12.59 36.14 13.49
N TYR A 7 11.32 36.54 13.31
CA TYR A 7 10.78 37.78 13.87
C TYR A 7 10.90 37.83 15.39
N PHE A 8 10.44 36.81 16.13
CA PHE A 8 10.52 36.82 17.59
C PHE A 8 11.96 36.76 18.12
N LEU A 9 12.82 35.99 17.47
CA LEU A 9 14.21 35.85 17.89
C LEU A 9 15.01 37.13 17.61
N LEU A 10 14.88 37.71 16.42
CA LEU A 10 15.68 38.85 15.98
C LEU A 10 15.11 40.20 16.46
N TYR A 11 13.78 40.35 16.46
CA TYR A 11 13.13 41.60 16.86
C TYR A 11 12.85 41.68 18.37
N HIS A 12 12.42 40.57 19.00
CA HIS A 12 12.09 40.53 20.42
C HIS A 12 13.13 39.85 21.31
N GLY A 13 14.07 39.08 20.75
CA GLY A 13 15.08 38.35 21.51
C GLY A 13 14.54 37.16 22.29
N ILE A 14 13.41 36.59 21.87
CA ILE A 14 12.73 35.48 22.56
C ILE A 14 12.32 34.37 21.58
N THR A 15 12.20 33.15 22.07
CA THR A 15 11.46 32.08 21.39
C THR A 15 9.99 32.15 21.81
N PHE A 16 9.08 32.17 20.85
CA PHE A 16 7.64 32.25 21.13
C PHE A 16 6.91 31.09 20.45
N GLU A 17 6.32 30.21 21.26
CA GLU A 17 5.46 29.12 20.79
C GLU A 17 3.98 29.49 21.01
N GLN A 18 3.15 29.20 20.00
CA GLN A 18 1.74 29.55 20.01
C GLN A 18 0.97 28.55 20.90
N ASN A 19 0.63 28.98 22.12
CA ASN A 19 -0.07 28.15 23.12
C ASN A 19 -1.61 28.33 23.16
N LEU A 20 -2.20 29.01 22.17
CA LEU A 20 -3.63 29.28 22.07
C LEU A 20 -4.11 28.95 20.65
N ASP A 21 -5.23 28.23 20.53
CA ASP A 21 -6.03 28.17 19.30
C ASP A 21 -6.53 29.59 19.00
N THR A 22 -5.83 30.31 18.13
CA THR A 22 -6.19 31.68 17.77
C THR A 22 -6.75 31.73 16.36
N GLU A 23 -7.85 32.46 16.21
CA GLU A 23 -8.59 32.66 14.96
C GLU A 23 -7.67 33.21 13.86
N GLU A 24 -7.78 32.65 12.64
CA GLU A 24 -7.06 33.14 11.46
C GLU A 24 -7.52 34.56 11.11
N ILE A 25 -6.63 35.37 10.53
CA ILE A 25 -6.96 36.73 10.08
C ILE A 25 -7.82 36.64 8.82
N ASP A 26 -9.14 36.57 8.99
CA ASP A 26 -10.14 36.52 7.90
C ASP A 26 -10.48 37.94 7.42
N THR A 27 -9.52 38.58 6.73
CA THR A 27 -9.73 39.88 6.06
C THR A 27 -9.18 39.94 4.66
N ILE A 28 -9.80 40.78 3.84
CA ILE A 28 -9.34 41.09 2.49
C ILE A 28 -7.98 41.79 2.61
N LEU A 29 -6.93 41.15 2.12
CA LEU A 29 -5.57 41.69 2.13
C LEU A 29 -5.42 42.76 1.06
N ASN A 30 -5.32 44.02 1.47
CA ASN A 30 -5.08 45.18 0.60
C ASN A 30 -3.95 46.07 1.17
N GLU A 31 -3.65 47.19 0.50
CA GLU A 31 -2.57 48.08 0.92
C GLU A 31 -2.77 48.60 2.36
N ASP A 32 -3.99 48.99 2.72
CA ASP A 32 -4.33 49.49 4.05
C ASP A 32 -4.06 48.44 5.13
N THR A 33 -4.41 47.16 4.89
CA THR A 33 -4.13 46.06 5.81
C THR A 33 -2.63 45.92 6.11
N PHE A 34 -1.77 46.04 5.09
CA PHE A 34 -0.32 45.96 5.28
C PHE A 34 0.27 47.17 6.03
N THR A 35 -0.34 48.37 5.90
CA THR A 35 0.05 49.52 6.73
C THR A 35 -0.30 49.30 8.21
N ILE A 36 -1.45 48.67 8.50
CA ILE A 36 -1.87 48.32 9.85
C ILE A 36 -0.95 47.23 10.43
N PHE A 37 -0.59 46.23 9.63
CA PHE A 37 0.38 45.21 10.01
C PHE A 37 1.73 45.82 10.41
N ALA A 38 2.26 46.76 9.62
CA ALA A 38 3.52 47.43 9.94
C ALA A 38 3.49 48.13 11.32
N LEU A 39 2.37 48.81 11.64
CA LEU A 39 2.20 49.45 12.93
C LEU A 39 2.17 48.43 14.08
N ILE A 40 1.43 47.32 13.94
CA ILE A 40 1.34 46.29 14.98
C ILE A 40 2.68 45.58 15.18
N LEU A 41 3.41 45.28 14.10
CA LEU A 41 4.74 44.65 14.16
C LEU A 41 5.81 45.56 14.77
N SER A 42 5.63 46.88 14.72
CA SER A 42 6.57 47.84 15.31
C SER A 42 6.51 47.87 16.85
N ALA A 43 5.43 47.35 17.46
CA ALA A 43 5.26 47.30 18.89
C ALA A 43 6.18 46.24 19.54
N THR A 44 6.83 46.63 20.62
CA THR A 44 7.80 45.86 21.40
C THR A 44 7.41 45.88 22.88
N ARG A 45 8.02 45.02 23.68
CA ARG A 45 7.86 45.06 25.15
C ARG A 45 8.15 46.43 25.78
N LYS A 46 9.01 47.26 25.17
CA LYS A 46 9.40 48.57 25.70
C LYS A 46 8.40 49.69 25.39
N ASN A 47 7.54 49.52 24.39
CA ASN A 47 6.60 50.57 23.95
C ASN A 47 5.14 50.10 23.87
N CYS A 48 4.83 48.81 24.10
CA CYS A 48 3.46 48.28 24.06
C CYS A 48 2.50 49.04 24.99
N ASP A 49 2.96 49.50 26.16
CA ASP A 49 2.15 50.27 27.11
C ASP A 49 1.67 51.62 26.55
N LYS A 50 2.32 52.13 25.49
CA LYS A 50 1.89 53.33 24.77
C LYS A 50 0.84 53.02 23.69
N TYR A 51 0.78 51.79 23.18
CA TYR A 51 -0.10 51.38 22.09
C TYR A 51 -1.43 50.85 22.62
N LEU A 52 -1.40 49.90 23.55
CA LEU A 52 -2.57 49.16 24.04
C LEU A 52 -3.71 50.05 24.61
N PRO A 53 -3.42 51.20 25.27
CA PRO A 53 -4.47 52.09 25.77
C PRO A 53 -5.13 52.95 24.69
N LEU A 54 -4.49 53.15 23.53
CA LEU A 54 -4.96 54.11 22.52
C LEU A 54 -6.23 53.60 21.85
N THR A 55 -7.27 54.44 21.85
CA THR A 55 -8.52 54.17 21.12
C THR A 55 -8.27 54.01 19.62
N SER A 56 -7.36 54.80 19.04
CA SER A 56 -6.98 54.67 17.62
C SER A 56 -6.37 53.31 17.29
N PHE A 57 -5.51 52.77 18.16
CA PHE A 57 -4.92 51.44 17.98
C PHE A 57 -5.99 50.35 18.01
N LYS A 58 -6.95 50.45 18.93
CA LYS A 58 -8.09 49.52 19.01
C LYS A 58 -8.95 49.57 17.74
N THR A 59 -9.20 50.76 17.20
CA THR A 59 -9.93 50.92 15.93
C THR A 59 -9.19 50.28 14.75
N LEU A 60 -7.87 50.37 14.69
CA LEU A 60 -7.06 49.74 13.63
C LEU A 60 -7.09 48.20 13.73
N CYS A 61 -7.04 47.63 14.93
CA CYS A 61 -7.22 46.18 15.10
C CYS A 61 -8.61 45.71 14.63
N GLN A 62 -9.67 46.49 14.90
CA GLN A 62 -11.02 46.17 14.44
C GLN A 62 -11.16 46.22 12.91
N GLN A 63 -10.42 47.10 12.22
CA GLN A 63 -10.44 47.18 10.75
C GLN A 63 -9.89 45.93 10.08
N ILE A 64 -9.02 45.18 10.76
CA ILE A 64 -8.51 43.88 10.30
C ILE A 64 -9.29 42.69 10.91
N ASN A 65 -10.51 42.93 11.43
CA ASN A 65 -11.37 41.94 12.10
C ASN A 65 -10.70 41.18 13.27
N VAL A 66 -9.68 41.75 13.94
CA VAL A 66 -9.03 41.09 15.07
C VAL A 66 -9.36 41.78 16.40
N LYS A 67 -9.53 40.97 17.45
CA LYS A 67 -9.69 41.47 18.82
C LYS A 67 -8.45 42.26 19.24
N SER A 68 -8.64 43.49 19.72
CA SER A 68 -7.55 44.33 20.20
C SER A 68 -6.83 43.68 21.39
N PRO A 69 -5.50 43.53 21.36
CA PRO A 69 -4.76 42.93 22.46
C PRO A 69 -4.84 43.83 23.71
N SER A 70 -4.95 43.20 24.88
CA SER A 70 -5.02 43.86 26.18
C SER A 70 -3.72 43.76 26.99
N ASN A 71 -2.84 42.84 26.61
CA ASN A 71 -1.56 42.57 27.26
C ASN A 71 -0.51 42.13 26.21
N ILE A 72 0.75 42.05 26.65
CA ILE A 72 1.89 41.71 25.79
C ILE A 72 1.79 40.30 25.18
N THR A 73 1.21 39.34 25.90
CA THR A 73 1.05 37.97 25.41
C THR A 73 0.06 37.92 24.25
N GLU A 74 -1.09 38.58 24.39
CA GLU A 74 -2.09 38.74 23.32
C GLU A 74 -1.51 39.51 22.12
N LEU A 75 -0.68 40.53 22.36
CA LEU A 75 0.02 41.25 21.29
C LEU A 75 0.99 40.32 20.53
N ASN A 76 1.74 39.47 21.24
CA ASN A 76 2.64 38.51 20.60
C ASN A 76 1.88 37.45 19.79
N HIS A 77 0.73 36.97 20.27
CA HIS A 77 -0.13 36.09 19.46
C HIS A 77 -0.63 36.77 18.19
N LEU A 78 -1.03 38.04 18.29
CA LEU A 78 -1.44 38.81 17.12
C LEU A 78 -0.28 39.01 16.12
N GLN A 79 0.90 39.38 16.63
CA GLN A 79 2.10 39.52 15.80
C GLN A 79 2.48 38.20 15.12
N HIS A 80 2.35 37.06 15.83
CA HIS A 80 2.55 35.73 15.26
C HIS A 80 1.64 35.51 14.04
N ASN A 81 0.34 35.73 14.19
CA ASN A 81 -0.64 35.54 13.11
C ASN A 81 -0.41 36.50 11.93
N ILE A 82 -0.02 37.74 12.20
CA ILE A 82 0.30 38.73 11.16
C ILE A 82 1.53 38.28 10.36
N VAL A 83 2.62 37.88 11.04
CA VAL A 83 3.84 37.44 10.34
C VAL A 83 3.58 36.17 9.52
N ASP A 84 2.77 35.24 10.04
CA ASP A 84 2.38 34.04 9.29
C ASP A 84 1.51 34.39 8.08
N THR A 85 0.57 35.33 8.23
CA THR A 85 -0.27 35.83 7.12
C THR A 85 0.57 36.50 6.03
N ILE A 86 1.56 37.31 6.41
CA ILE A 86 2.51 37.95 5.48
C ILE A 86 3.35 36.87 4.77
N SER A 87 3.81 35.85 5.50
CA SER A 87 4.58 34.73 4.95
C SER A 87 3.80 33.95 3.88
N ARG A 88 2.50 33.71 4.12
CA ARG A 88 1.59 33.06 3.16
C ARG A 88 1.26 33.94 1.95
N ASN A 89 1.27 35.28 2.08
CA ASN A 89 0.81 36.24 1.07
C ASN A 89 1.90 37.25 0.63
N LYS A 90 3.13 36.74 0.44
CA LYS A 90 4.32 37.54 0.10
C LYS A 90 4.39 37.93 -1.38
N THR A 91 3.78 39.05 -1.75
CA THR A 91 3.96 39.66 -3.08
C THR A 91 4.94 40.83 -3.02
N LYS A 92 5.59 41.16 -4.15
CA LYS A 92 6.54 42.27 -4.23
C LYS A 92 5.90 43.60 -3.86
N ASN A 93 4.64 43.80 -4.27
CA ASN A 93 3.88 45.00 -3.95
C ASN A 93 3.63 45.11 -2.43
N ASN A 94 3.15 44.03 -1.80
CA ASN A 94 2.81 44.02 -0.38
C ASN A 94 4.04 44.25 0.52
N ILE A 95 5.17 43.62 0.20
CA ILE A 95 6.42 43.82 0.94
C ILE A 95 6.97 45.24 0.74
N THR A 96 6.82 45.81 -0.47
CA THR A 96 7.22 47.21 -0.72
C THR A 96 6.40 48.18 0.12
N ILE A 97 5.08 47.96 0.25
CA ILE A 97 4.20 48.76 1.10
C ILE A 97 4.58 48.63 2.58
N LEU A 98 4.92 47.42 3.02
CA LEU A 98 5.39 47.16 4.39
C LEU A 98 6.68 47.94 4.69
N HIS A 99 7.64 47.93 3.75
CA HIS A 99 8.89 48.69 3.86
C HIS A 99 8.67 50.20 3.91
N SER A 100 7.84 50.76 3.02
CA SER A 100 7.51 52.19 3.06
C SER A 100 6.80 52.58 4.35
N SER A 101 5.98 51.67 4.90
CA SER A 101 5.31 51.89 6.18
C SER A 101 6.30 51.91 7.35
N PHE A 102 7.28 51.00 7.39
CA PHE A 102 8.34 51.04 8.40
C PHE A 102 9.20 52.30 8.29
N GLU A 103 9.47 52.79 7.08
CA GLU A 103 10.21 54.03 6.86
C GLU A 103 9.42 55.24 7.38
N TYR A 104 8.11 55.28 7.11
CA TYR A 104 7.22 56.30 7.68
C TYR A 104 7.23 56.28 9.21
N LEU A 105 7.07 55.10 9.83
CA LEU A 105 7.09 54.96 11.30
C LEU A 105 8.43 55.38 11.92
N LYS A 106 9.54 55.21 11.19
CA LYS A 106 10.86 55.71 11.60
C LYS A 106 10.92 57.23 11.55
N ASN A 107 10.46 57.84 10.46
CA ASN A 107 10.47 59.29 10.28
C ASN A 107 9.61 60.01 11.35
N GLU A 108 8.51 59.38 11.75
CA GLU A 108 7.64 59.86 12.83
C GLU A 108 8.16 59.52 14.25
N ASN A 109 9.39 58.98 14.39
CA ASN A 109 10.01 58.58 15.66
C ASN A 109 9.23 57.52 16.47
N ILE A 110 8.36 56.77 15.82
CA ILE A 110 7.62 55.64 16.40
C ILE A 110 8.51 54.39 16.45
N LEU A 111 9.35 54.23 15.42
CA LEU A 111 10.33 53.16 15.24
C LEU A 111 11.76 53.73 15.29
N ASN A 112 12.66 53.13 16.07
CA ASN A 112 14.06 53.58 16.12
C ASN A 112 14.90 52.97 14.97
N ASN A 113 16.10 53.52 14.72
CA ASN A 113 16.94 53.09 13.60
C ASN A 113 17.40 51.62 13.69
N GLU A 114 17.62 51.10 14.89
CA GLU A 114 18.01 49.70 15.11
C GLU A 114 16.86 48.74 14.77
N HIS A 115 15.68 48.99 15.31
CA HIS A 115 14.47 48.20 15.09
C HIS A 115 13.98 48.29 13.64
N TYR A 116 14.12 49.45 13.01
CA TYR A 116 13.86 49.61 11.58
C TYR A 116 14.75 48.71 10.72
N ASN A 117 16.06 48.69 10.96
CA ASN A 117 16.98 47.84 10.21
C ASN A 117 16.68 46.35 10.43
N LYS A 118 16.29 45.96 11.66
CA LYS A 118 15.86 44.60 11.98
C LYS A 118 14.61 44.18 11.18
N LEU A 119 13.58 45.03 11.15
CA LEU A 119 12.36 44.75 10.39
C LEU A 119 12.61 44.72 8.88
N LEU A 120 13.42 45.64 8.33
CA LEU A 120 13.80 45.60 6.92
C LEU A 120 14.56 44.32 6.56
N SER A 121 15.47 43.86 7.42
CA SER A 121 16.20 42.61 7.19
C SER A 121 15.25 41.42 7.20
N LEU A 122 14.31 41.37 8.15
CA LEU A 122 13.34 40.28 8.27
C LEU A 122 12.42 40.16 7.05
N PHE A 123 12.07 41.30 6.44
CA PHE A 123 11.16 41.34 5.30
C PHE A 123 11.88 41.61 3.96
N ASP A 124 13.18 41.31 3.84
CA ASP A 124 13.92 41.51 2.59
C ASP A 124 13.37 40.61 1.46
N LEU A 125 13.05 41.22 0.32
CA LEU A 125 12.59 40.57 -0.91
C LEU A 125 13.53 39.44 -1.37
N LYS A 126 14.84 39.57 -1.16
CA LYS A 126 15.83 38.55 -1.54
C LYS A 126 15.85 37.35 -0.60
N GLU A 127 15.52 37.55 0.68
CA GLU A 127 15.45 36.47 1.67
C GLU A 127 14.08 35.77 1.69
N LEU A 128 13.02 36.46 1.22
CA LEU A 128 11.66 35.97 1.22
C LEU A 128 11.25 35.12 -0.01
N ASN A 129 12.09 34.94 -1.05
CA ASN A 129 11.72 34.23 -2.29
C ASN A 129 10.40 34.74 -2.91
N VAL A 130 10.29 36.04 -3.14
CA VAL A 130 9.05 36.66 -3.66
C VAL A 130 8.89 36.37 -5.16
N THR A 131 7.77 35.74 -5.52
CA THR A 131 7.37 35.44 -6.91
C THR A 131 7.11 36.72 -7.71
N GLU A 132 7.66 36.81 -8.92
CA GLU A 132 7.24 37.79 -9.91
C GLU A 132 5.88 37.37 -10.49
N GLU A 133 4.78 37.96 -10.01
CA GLU A 133 3.50 37.82 -10.70
C GLU A 133 3.49 38.71 -11.95
N GLN A 134 3.56 38.07 -13.11
CA GLN A 134 3.06 38.64 -14.35
C GLN A 134 1.53 38.75 -14.25
N ASN A 135 1.03 39.97 -14.43
CA ASN A 135 -0.38 40.25 -14.67
C ASN A 135 -0.90 39.42 -15.86
N HIS A 136 -1.59 38.32 -15.58
CA HIS A 136 -2.55 37.73 -16.50
C HIS A 136 -3.85 37.46 -15.75
N ILE A 137 -4.68 38.50 -15.67
CA ILE A 137 -6.12 38.32 -15.50
C ILE A 137 -6.65 37.77 -16.81
N SER A 138 -6.80 36.46 -16.89
CA SER A 138 -7.81 35.83 -17.75
C SER A 138 -8.48 34.72 -16.96
N VAL A 139 -9.75 34.96 -16.64
CA VAL A 139 -10.69 33.98 -16.13
C VAL A 139 -10.68 32.78 -17.09
N GLN A 140 -10.02 31.69 -16.72
CA GLN A 140 -10.17 30.40 -17.37
C GLN A 140 -10.28 29.29 -16.33
N LYS A 141 -11.13 28.34 -16.70
CA LYS A 141 -11.64 27.23 -15.93
C LYS A 141 -10.53 26.42 -15.27
N ILE A 142 -10.80 25.95 -14.07
CA ILE A 142 -10.06 24.89 -13.39
C ILE A 142 -10.27 23.62 -14.23
N ASP A 143 -9.30 23.29 -15.08
CA ASP A 143 -9.18 22.00 -15.77
C ASP A 143 -7.90 21.30 -15.26
N ASP A 144 -8.01 19.99 -15.04
CA ASP A 144 -7.09 19.04 -14.41
C ASP A 144 -5.73 18.78 -15.14
N GLU A 145 -5.13 19.77 -15.81
CA GLU A 145 -3.97 19.56 -16.73
C GLU A 145 -2.55 19.74 -16.14
N HIS A 146 -2.37 19.89 -14.83
CA HIS A 146 -1.03 20.09 -14.21
C HIS A 146 -0.67 19.12 -13.09
N LYS A 147 -0.91 17.81 -13.28
CA LYS A 147 -0.29 16.77 -12.42
C LYS A 147 0.85 16.09 -13.16
N SER A 148 2.03 16.03 -12.52
CA SER A 148 3.22 15.38 -13.08
C SER A 148 3.00 13.87 -13.20
N SER A 149 3.56 13.21 -14.22
CA SER A 149 3.41 11.75 -14.33
C SER A 149 4.15 11.03 -13.20
N PHE A 150 3.73 9.82 -12.84
CA PHE A 150 4.42 9.02 -11.83
C PHE A 150 5.92 8.83 -12.14
N LYS A 151 6.26 8.66 -13.43
CA LYS A 151 7.65 8.49 -13.87
C LYS A 151 8.49 9.73 -13.59
N ASP A 152 7.94 10.91 -13.86
CA ASP A 152 8.63 12.19 -13.59
C ASP A 152 8.82 12.41 -12.09
N LEU A 153 7.77 12.14 -11.29
CA LEU A 153 7.82 12.24 -9.83
C LEU A 153 8.84 11.28 -9.23
N LYS A 154 8.86 10.02 -9.70
CA LYS A 154 9.84 9.01 -9.28
C LYS A 154 11.26 9.48 -9.60
N HIS A 155 11.52 9.93 -10.82
CA HIS A 155 12.84 10.41 -11.22
C HIS A 155 13.31 11.61 -10.39
N ASN A 156 12.41 12.56 -10.12
CA ASN A 156 12.71 13.69 -9.24
C ASN A 156 13.06 13.25 -7.82
N LEU A 157 12.31 12.30 -7.25
CA LEU A 157 12.58 11.74 -5.92
C LEU A 157 13.91 10.96 -5.89
N GLU A 158 14.24 10.19 -6.92
CA GLU A 158 15.53 9.51 -7.05
C GLU A 158 16.70 10.48 -7.08
N ASN A 159 16.58 11.57 -7.85
CA ASN A 159 17.60 12.61 -7.92
C ASN A 159 17.81 13.27 -6.55
N ILE A 160 16.73 13.59 -5.84
CA ILE A 160 16.79 14.14 -4.48
C ILE A 160 17.46 13.14 -3.51
N ILE A 161 17.11 11.86 -3.59
CA ILE A 161 17.74 10.81 -2.77
C ILE A 161 19.25 10.74 -3.04
N ASN A 162 19.65 10.78 -4.31
CA ASN A 162 21.06 10.73 -4.69
C ASN A 162 21.82 11.98 -4.22
N GLU A 163 21.22 13.17 -4.36
CA GLU A 163 21.79 14.41 -3.82
C GLU A 163 22.00 14.31 -2.30
N LEU A 164 20.98 13.87 -1.56
CA LEU A 164 21.08 13.67 -0.10
C LEU A 164 22.13 12.63 0.28
N LYS A 165 22.26 11.52 -0.47
CA LYS A 165 23.31 10.51 -0.24
C LYS A 165 24.71 11.06 -0.46
N THR A 166 24.89 12.04 -1.36
CA THR A 166 26.20 12.67 -1.59
C THR A 166 26.55 13.72 -0.55
N ASP A 167 25.56 14.48 -0.06
CA ASP A 167 25.79 15.56 0.90
C ASP A 167 25.92 15.08 2.35
N LEU A 168 25.25 13.97 2.69
CA LEU A 168 25.16 13.49 4.07
C LEU A 168 26.18 12.40 4.34
N THR A 169 26.83 12.48 5.49
CA THR A 169 27.89 11.55 5.91
C THR A 169 27.48 10.60 7.03
N ASN A 170 26.32 10.83 7.65
CA ASN A 170 25.81 10.00 8.73
C ASN A 170 25.35 8.63 8.19
N LYS A 171 26.02 7.56 8.64
CA LYS A 171 25.76 6.18 8.18
C LYS A 171 24.32 5.70 8.39
N GLU A 172 23.66 6.13 9.47
CA GLU A 172 22.28 5.74 9.75
C GLU A 172 21.30 6.43 8.81
N ILE A 173 21.50 7.73 8.58
CA ILE A 173 20.72 8.50 7.62
C ILE A 173 20.93 7.94 6.20
N LEU A 174 22.16 7.58 5.84
CA LEU A 174 22.44 6.92 4.58
C LEU A 174 21.74 5.56 4.45
N ALA A 175 21.67 4.77 5.53
CA ALA A 175 20.93 3.52 5.55
C ALA A 175 19.40 3.74 5.43
N GLU A 176 18.84 4.77 6.10
CA GLU A 176 17.43 5.15 5.94
C GLU A 176 17.14 5.59 4.49
N LEU A 177 18.01 6.41 3.89
CA LEU A 177 17.92 6.82 2.48
C LEU A 177 18.05 5.64 1.52
N GLU A 178 18.90 4.66 1.83
CA GLU A 178 19.03 3.42 1.04
C GLU A 178 17.76 2.59 1.12
N ASN A 179 17.16 2.47 2.30
CA ASN A 179 15.87 1.79 2.47
C ASN A 179 14.75 2.51 1.72
N THR A 180 14.67 3.84 1.78
CA THR A 180 13.70 4.63 1.02
C THR A 180 13.93 4.50 -0.50
N HIS A 181 15.19 4.48 -0.95
CA HIS A 181 15.54 4.25 -2.35
C HIS A 181 15.09 2.86 -2.82
N ASN A 182 15.38 1.83 -2.02
CA ASN A 182 14.95 0.47 -2.30
C ASN A 182 13.43 0.33 -2.27
N TYR A 183 12.75 1.03 -1.36
CA TYR A 183 11.30 1.07 -1.31
C TYR A 183 10.73 1.66 -2.60
N LEU A 184 11.24 2.81 -3.07
CA LEU A 184 10.79 3.47 -4.30
C LEU A 184 11.03 2.61 -5.56
N ASN A 185 12.14 1.86 -5.60
CA ASN A 185 12.57 1.11 -6.78
C ASN A 185 12.03 -0.31 -6.88
N ASN A 186 11.78 -0.95 -5.74
CA ASN A 186 11.39 -2.37 -5.69
C ASN A 186 9.89 -2.57 -5.46
N GLN A 187 9.06 -1.51 -5.51
CA GLN A 187 7.62 -1.69 -5.57
C GLN A 187 7.26 -2.43 -6.85
N LYS A 188 6.65 -3.60 -6.68
CA LYS A 188 6.12 -4.37 -7.80
C LYS A 188 4.66 -4.02 -8.00
N PHE A 189 4.25 -3.79 -9.24
CA PHE A 189 2.85 -3.70 -9.61
C PHE A 189 2.47 -4.90 -10.47
N SER A 190 1.64 -5.79 -9.95
CA SER A 190 1.33 -7.06 -10.61
C SER A 190 -0.05 -7.02 -11.26
N ILE A 191 -0.10 -7.30 -12.56
CA ILE A 191 -1.33 -7.36 -13.37
C ILE A 191 -1.66 -8.82 -13.65
N GLY A 192 -2.68 -9.36 -13.01
CA GLY A 192 -3.11 -10.74 -13.21
C GLY A 192 -4.02 -10.88 -14.43
N ILE A 193 -3.69 -11.78 -15.35
CA ILE A 193 -4.50 -12.12 -16.52
C ILE A 193 -5.20 -13.44 -16.28
N THR A 194 -6.53 -13.43 -16.36
CA THR A 194 -7.40 -14.58 -16.05
C THR A 194 -8.46 -14.80 -17.11
N GLY A 195 -9.16 -15.92 -17.00
CA GLY A 195 -10.24 -16.32 -17.90
C GLY A 195 -10.22 -17.82 -18.11
N VAL A 196 -11.34 -18.39 -18.55
CA VAL A 196 -11.40 -19.80 -18.96
C VAL A 196 -10.39 -20.14 -20.07
N MET A 197 -10.14 -21.42 -20.26
CA MET A 197 -9.32 -21.95 -21.33
C MET A 197 -9.89 -21.51 -22.69
N ASN A 198 -9.02 -21.26 -23.65
CA ASN A 198 -9.40 -20.76 -24.98
C ASN A 198 -10.12 -19.39 -25.01
N ALA A 199 -10.14 -18.65 -23.89
CA ALA A 199 -10.63 -17.27 -23.85
C ALA A 199 -9.76 -16.28 -24.65
N GLY A 200 -8.57 -16.66 -25.10
CA GLY A 200 -7.68 -15.81 -25.91
C GLY A 200 -6.59 -15.04 -25.14
N LYS A 201 -6.24 -15.50 -23.93
CA LYS A 201 -5.20 -14.91 -23.05
C LYS A 201 -3.85 -14.77 -23.74
N SER A 202 -3.27 -15.89 -24.17
CA SER A 202 -2.00 -15.94 -24.87
C SER A 202 -2.00 -15.11 -26.16
N THR A 203 -3.10 -15.13 -26.92
CA THR A 203 -3.24 -14.35 -28.17
C THR A 203 -3.24 -12.85 -27.90
N MET A 204 -3.97 -12.38 -26.88
CA MET A 204 -3.96 -10.98 -26.47
C MET A 204 -2.56 -10.56 -26.00
N LEU A 205 -1.90 -11.38 -25.18
CA LEU A 205 -0.55 -11.11 -24.70
C LEU A 205 0.48 -11.05 -25.82
N ASN A 206 0.42 -11.97 -26.77
CA ASN A 206 1.26 -11.95 -27.97
C ASN A 206 1.01 -10.68 -28.79
N ALA A 207 -0.26 -10.26 -28.93
CA ALA A 207 -0.58 -9.01 -29.60
C ALA A 207 -0.01 -7.81 -28.84
N LEU A 208 -0.15 -7.76 -27.51
CA LEU A 208 0.40 -6.70 -26.68
C LEU A 208 1.93 -6.62 -26.82
N MET A 209 2.62 -7.75 -26.74
CA MET A 209 4.08 -7.84 -26.94
C MET A 209 4.54 -7.63 -28.39
N GLY A 210 3.62 -7.70 -29.36
CA GLY A 210 3.90 -7.59 -30.79
C GLY A 210 4.63 -8.80 -31.40
N ARG A 211 4.58 -9.97 -30.74
CA ARG A 211 5.30 -11.17 -31.15
C ARG A 211 4.61 -12.42 -30.64
N GLU A 212 4.74 -13.51 -31.37
CA GLU A 212 4.12 -14.80 -31.07
C GLU A 212 5.07 -15.66 -30.23
N ILE A 213 4.98 -15.55 -28.90
CA ILE A 213 5.84 -16.26 -27.94
C ILE A 213 5.05 -17.29 -27.14
N LEU A 214 3.92 -16.86 -26.58
CA LEU A 214 3.08 -17.73 -25.77
C LEU A 214 2.27 -18.64 -26.69
N GLY A 215 2.14 -19.91 -26.31
CA GLY A 215 1.33 -20.88 -27.05
C GLY A 215 -0.11 -20.39 -27.24
N SER A 216 -0.55 -20.30 -28.49
CA SER A 216 -1.87 -19.77 -28.88
C SER A 216 -2.84 -20.85 -29.37
N ALA A 217 -2.46 -22.13 -29.27
CA ALA A 217 -3.27 -23.24 -29.77
C ALA A 217 -4.53 -23.46 -28.93
N VAL A 218 -5.53 -24.13 -29.53
CA VAL A 218 -6.84 -24.48 -28.93
C VAL A 218 -6.71 -25.57 -27.84
N VAL A 219 -5.50 -26.03 -27.60
CA VAL A 219 -5.12 -27.16 -26.75
C VAL A 219 -4.44 -26.60 -25.47
N PRO A 220 -4.50 -27.25 -24.29
CA PRO A 220 -4.03 -26.67 -23.02
C PRO A 220 -2.51 -26.41 -22.97
N GLU A 221 -2.04 -25.30 -23.53
CA GLU A 221 -0.60 -25.01 -23.66
C GLU A 221 0.01 -24.27 -22.46
N THR A 222 -0.77 -23.58 -21.61
CA THR A 222 -0.23 -22.82 -20.47
C THR A 222 -0.39 -23.61 -19.16
N ALA A 223 0.51 -24.57 -18.91
CA ALA A 223 0.49 -25.39 -17.69
C ALA A 223 1.03 -24.67 -16.44
N ASN A 224 1.82 -23.60 -16.64
CA ASN A 224 2.57 -22.92 -15.58
C ASN A 224 2.34 -21.41 -15.65
N LEU A 225 2.44 -20.77 -14.49
CA LEU A 225 2.39 -19.31 -14.38
C LEU A 225 3.52 -18.67 -15.21
N THR A 226 3.17 -17.70 -16.05
CA THR A 226 4.16 -16.94 -16.84
C THR A 226 4.17 -15.48 -16.43
N ILE A 227 5.29 -15.02 -15.88
CA ILE A 227 5.49 -13.64 -15.43
C ILE A 227 6.24 -12.88 -16.52
N VAL A 228 5.59 -11.93 -17.15
CA VAL A 228 6.17 -11.06 -18.17
C VAL A 228 6.70 -9.80 -17.51
N LYS A 229 8.01 -9.55 -17.64
CA LYS A 229 8.71 -8.39 -17.07
C LYS A 229 9.45 -7.61 -18.15
N HIS A 230 9.73 -6.34 -17.89
CA HIS A 230 10.62 -5.59 -18.75
C HIS A 230 12.04 -6.18 -18.71
N ASN A 231 12.53 -6.62 -19.86
CA ASN A 231 13.90 -7.07 -20.05
C ASN A 231 14.31 -6.80 -21.51
N PRO A 232 15.40 -6.05 -21.74
CA PRO A 232 15.89 -5.78 -23.09
C PRO A 232 16.43 -7.03 -23.80
N THR A 233 16.80 -8.07 -23.05
CA THR A 233 17.29 -9.34 -23.59
C THR A 233 16.14 -10.31 -23.84
N ASP A 234 16.20 -10.99 -24.98
CA ASP A 234 15.19 -11.96 -25.43
C ASP A 234 15.49 -13.35 -24.83
N ASN A 235 15.51 -13.45 -23.49
CA ASN A 235 15.64 -14.70 -22.75
C ASN A 235 14.44 -14.96 -21.83
N ALA A 236 14.28 -16.22 -21.42
CA ALA A 236 13.32 -16.61 -20.40
C ALA A 236 14.03 -17.35 -19.26
N LYS A 237 13.54 -17.19 -18.04
CA LYS A 237 14.05 -17.89 -16.85
C LYS A 237 13.01 -18.87 -16.34
N VAL A 238 13.36 -20.14 -16.32
CA VAL A 238 12.48 -21.20 -15.82
C VAL A 238 12.82 -21.49 -14.38
N TYR A 239 11.88 -21.26 -13.46
CA TYR A 239 12.05 -21.53 -12.04
C TYR A 239 11.44 -22.88 -11.69
N TYR A 240 12.18 -23.70 -10.94
CA TYR A 240 11.75 -25.05 -10.56
C TYR A 240 11.26 -25.11 -9.11
N TRP A 241 10.43 -26.11 -8.81
CA TRP A 241 10.00 -26.42 -7.44
C TRP A 241 11.19 -26.72 -6.52
N ASN A 242 11.11 -26.29 -5.26
CA ASN A 242 12.05 -26.72 -4.23
C ASN A 242 11.54 -27.97 -3.46
N GLU A 243 12.40 -28.57 -2.64
CA GLU A 243 12.07 -29.78 -1.88
C GLU A 243 10.84 -29.60 -0.97
N GLN A 244 10.71 -28.46 -0.29
CA GLN A 244 9.58 -28.20 0.61
C GLN A 244 8.27 -28.08 -0.15
N GLU A 245 8.28 -27.41 -1.30
CA GLU A 245 7.11 -27.25 -2.19
C GLU A 245 6.71 -28.60 -2.79
N TRP A 246 7.69 -29.38 -3.28
CA TRP A 246 7.44 -30.70 -3.83
C TRP A 246 6.91 -31.69 -2.78
N ASP A 247 7.38 -31.60 -1.55
CA ASP A 247 6.84 -32.39 -0.44
C ASP A 247 5.38 -32.07 -0.13
N ARG A 248 4.97 -30.79 -0.26
CA ARG A 248 3.56 -30.42 -0.16
C ARG A 248 2.75 -31.03 -1.30
N ILE A 249 3.25 -30.95 -2.54
CA ILE A 249 2.60 -31.55 -3.71
C ILE A 249 2.41 -33.06 -3.50
N LYS A 250 3.43 -33.78 -3.01
CA LYS A 250 3.34 -35.22 -2.70
C LYS A 250 2.32 -35.52 -1.60
N LYS A 251 2.25 -34.70 -0.55
CA LYS A 251 1.26 -34.85 0.52
C LYS A 251 -0.16 -34.65 -0.02
N SER A 252 -0.39 -33.60 -0.81
CA SER A 252 -1.68 -33.37 -1.46
C SER A 252 -2.06 -34.50 -2.42
N ALA A 253 -1.09 -35.07 -3.15
CA ALA A 253 -1.31 -36.22 -4.03
C ALA A 253 -1.72 -37.50 -3.30
N SER A 254 -1.42 -37.63 -2.01
CA SER A 254 -1.92 -38.77 -1.21
C SER A 254 -3.41 -38.65 -0.88
N GLN A 255 -3.99 -37.45 -1.02
CA GLN A 255 -5.36 -37.14 -0.65
C GLN A 255 -6.25 -36.81 -1.87
N LEU A 256 -5.67 -36.51 -3.04
CA LEU A 256 -6.37 -36.13 -4.27
C LEU A 256 -5.98 -37.07 -5.42
N GLU A 257 -6.95 -37.79 -6.00
CA GLU A 257 -6.71 -38.73 -7.10
C GLU A 257 -6.17 -38.03 -8.37
N SER A 258 -6.66 -36.83 -8.67
CA SER A 258 -6.17 -35.99 -9.78
C SER A 258 -4.70 -35.55 -9.64
N MET A 259 -4.22 -35.44 -8.41
CA MET A 259 -2.84 -35.07 -8.08
C MET A 259 -1.89 -36.26 -8.02
N LYS A 260 -2.43 -37.44 -7.75
CA LYS A 260 -1.69 -38.70 -7.75
C LYS A 260 -1.13 -39.01 -9.13
N ASP A 261 -1.95 -38.87 -10.17
CA ASP A 261 -1.54 -39.09 -11.56
C ASP A 261 -0.40 -38.13 -11.97
N PHE A 262 -0.47 -36.86 -11.56
CA PHE A 262 0.58 -35.87 -11.82
C PHE A 262 1.92 -36.23 -11.15
N VAL A 263 1.89 -36.64 -9.89
CA VAL A 263 3.10 -37.03 -9.15
C VAL A 263 3.67 -38.35 -9.67
N GLU A 264 2.82 -39.32 -10.00
CA GLU A 264 3.23 -40.60 -10.58
C GLU A 264 3.83 -40.42 -11.98
N GLU A 265 3.21 -39.61 -12.85
CA GLU A 265 3.73 -39.26 -14.17
C GLU A 265 5.11 -38.59 -14.05
N THR A 266 5.24 -37.62 -13.14
CA THR A 266 6.49 -36.88 -12.93
C THR A 266 7.61 -37.79 -12.42
N ASN A 267 7.32 -38.64 -11.44
CA ASN A 267 8.29 -39.61 -10.92
C ASN A 267 8.66 -40.67 -11.98
N ARG A 268 7.71 -41.09 -12.83
CA ARG A 268 7.97 -42.05 -13.91
C ARG A 268 8.87 -41.47 -15.00
N ILE A 269 8.70 -40.20 -15.35
CA ILE A 269 9.46 -39.54 -16.42
C ILE A 269 10.86 -39.13 -15.95
N PHE A 270 10.98 -38.56 -14.75
CA PHE A 270 12.24 -37.99 -14.27
C PHE A 270 13.02 -38.90 -13.32
N GLY A 271 12.37 -39.84 -12.63
CA GLY A 271 13.03 -40.84 -11.76
C GLY A 271 14.12 -40.24 -10.87
N ASP A 272 15.33 -40.79 -10.96
CA ASP A 272 16.49 -40.32 -10.20
C ASP A 272 16.98 -38.91 -10.59
N ASN A 273 16.69 -38.45 -11.81
CA ASN A 273 17.05 -37.11 -12.26
C ASN A 273 16.21 -36.01 -11.59
N LEU A 274 15.10 -36.35 -10.92
CA LEU A 274 14.26 -35.38 -10.21
C LEU A 274 15.06 -34.57 -9.17
N LYS A 275 16.00 -35.23 -8.48
CA LYS A 275 16.90 -34.61 -7.48
C LYS A 275 17.83 -33.56 -8.06
N ASN A 276 18.08 -33.58 -9.37
CA ASN A 276 18.89 -32.56 -10.01
C ASN A 276 18.13 -31.24 -10.11
N TYR A 277 16.81 -31.30 -10.33
CA TYR A 277 15.92 -30.14 -10.50
C TYR A 277 15.35 -29.65 -9.17
N ILE A 278 14.85 -30.56 -8.33
CA ILE A 278 14.25 -30.24 -7.04
C ILE A 278 15.34 -30.23 -5.98
N ARG A 279 15.71 -29.03 -5.53
CA ARG A 279 16.79 -28.77 -4.57
C ARG A 279 16.24 -28.13 -3.29
N PRO A 280 17.02 -28.06 -2.19
CA PRO A 280 16.59 -27.40 -0.96
C PRO A 280 16.16 -25.94 -1.16
N VAL A 281 16.80 -25.24 -2.11
CA VAL A 281 16.45 -23.88 -2.54
C VAL A 281 16.06 -23.92 -4.02
N SER A 282 15.06 -23.14 -4.40
CA SER A 282 14.61 -23.05 -5.81
C SER A 282 15.77 -22.61 -6.71
N ARG A 283 15.93 -23.31 -7.83
CA ARG A 283 16.89 -22.99 -8.90
C ARG A 283 16.15 -22.46 -10.12
N PHE A 284 16.87 -21.76 -10.98
CA PHE A 284 16.37 -21.37 -12.30
C PHE A 284 17.38 -21.70 -13.39
N ASP A 285 16.87 -21.91 -14.61
CA ASP A 285 17.67 -22.03 -15.82
C ASP A 285 17.30 -20.89 -16.79
N GLU A 286 18.29 -20.26 -17.41
CA GLU A 286 18.07 -19.33 -18.52
C GLU A 286 17.97 -20.11 -19.84
N ILE A 287 16.92 -19.84 -20.61
CA ILE A 287 16.61 -20.49 -21.89
C ILE A 287 16.33 -19.45 -22.98
N ASP A 288 16.50 -19.87 -24.25
CA ASP A 288 16.00 -19.11 -25.39
C ASP A 288 14.46 -19.15 -25.40
N ILE A 289 13.84 -18.04 -25.79
CA ILE A 289 12.37 -17.91 -25.87
C ILE A 289 11.76 -18.98 -26.79
N LYS A 290 12.49 -19.44 -27.82
CA LYS A 290 12.01 -20.51 -28.72
C LYS A 290 11.82 -21.85 -28.01
N ASP A 291 12.56 -22.09 -26.94
CA ASP A 291 12.47 -23.33 -26.16
C ASP A 291 11.39 -23.26 -25.08
N LEU A 292 10.78 -22.09 -24.85
CA LEU A 292 9.79 -21.84 -23.79
C LEU A 292 8.64 -22.86 -23.78
N SER A 293 8.11 -23.18 -24.96
CA SER A 293 7.01 -24.13 -25.12
C SER A 293 7.33 -25.53 -24.58
N SER A 294 8.61 -25.92 -24.57
CA SER A 294 9.05 -27.20 -24.00
C SER A 294 8.92 -27.26 -22.48
N TYR A 295 8.84 -26.10 -21.82
CA TYR A 295 8.77 -25.94 -20.37
C TYR A 295 7.40 -25.52 -19.87
N THR A 296 6.55 -24.95 -20.73
CA THR A 296 5.22 -24.47 -20.36
C THR A 296 4.08 -25.35 -20.89
N SER A 297 4.31 -26.14 -21.95
CA SER A 297 3.27 -26.98 -22.56
C SER A 297 3.12 -28.33 -21.90
N ALA A 298 1.88 -28.69 -21.57
CA ALA A 298 1.51 -30.01 -21.06
C ALA A 298 1.65 -31.13 -22.11
N GLU A 299 1.73 -30.80 -23.40
CA GLU A 299 1.84 -31.76 -24.51
C GLU A 299 3.27 -31.96 -25.00
N ALA A 300 4.24 -31.16 -24.51
CA ALA A 300 5.64 -31.35 -24.83
C ALA A 300 6.11 -32.75 -24.39
N SER A 301 6.80 -33.46 -25.29
CA SER A 301 7.17 -34.88 -25.11
C SER A 301 8.00 -35.19 -23.86
N GLY A 302 8.65 -34.17 -23.28
CA GLY A 302 9.46 -34.30 -22.06
C GLY A 302 8.75 -33.93 -20.76
N LYS A 303 7.48 -33.47 -20.79
CA LYS A 303 6.68 -33.06 -19.61
C LYS A 303 7.44 -32.18 -18.59
N LYS A 304 8.37 -31.35 -19.08
CA LYS A 304 9.20 -30.50 -18.21
C LYS A 304 8.36 -29.50 -17.41
N CYS A 305 7.18 -29.13 -17.91
CA CYS A 305 6.19 -28.32 -17.21
C CYS A 305 5.87 -28.81 -15.79
N ASN A 306 5.95 -30.13 -15.53
CA ASN A 306 5.68 -30.68 -14.20
C ASN A 306 6.75 -30.29 -13.16
N LEU A 307 7.97 -29.99 -13.61
CA LEU A 307 9.08 -29.55 -12.76
C LEU A 307 9.07 -28.03 -12.54
N VAL A 308 8.38 -27.30 -13.40
CA VAL A 308 8.39 -25.84 -13.44
C VAL A 308 7.39 -25.30 -12.45
N LYS A 309 7.82 -24.32 -11.66
CA LYS A 309 6.99 -23.53 -10.76
C LYS A 309 6.36 -22.37 -11.54
N TYR A 310 7.20 -21.54 -12.15
CA TYR A 310 6.81 -20.43 -13.03
C TYR A 310 7.92 -20.12 -14.02
N VAL A 311 7.59 -19.33 -15.04
CA VAL A 311 8.56 -18.82 -16.00
C VAL A 311 8.56 -17.30 -15.97
N GLU A 312 9.73 -16.68 -15.98
CA GLU A 312 9.87 -15.25 -16.24
C GLU A 312 10.22 -15.03 -17.71
N LEU A 313 9.40 -14.26 -18.41
CA LEU A 313 9.60 -13.89 -19.80
C LEU A 313 10.03 -12.42 -19.90
N GLY A 314 11.16 -12.19 -20.54
CA GLY A 314 11.62 -10.84 -20.87
C GLY A 314 10.81 -10.18 -21.99
N SER A 315 10.36 -8.95 -21.77
CA SER A 315 9.58 -8.16 -22.72
C SER A 315 10.11 -6.75 -22.95
N LYS A 316 9.95 -6.27 -24.20
CA LYS A 316 10.32 -4.91 -24.63
C LYS A 316 9.16 -3.92 -24.49
N LEU A 317 8.12 -4.27 -23.73
CA LEU A 317 7.00 -3.37 -23.48
C LEU A 317 7.43 -2.28 -22.49
N ASP A 318 7.42 -1.03 -22.95
CA ASP A 318 7.87 0.12 -22.16
C ASP A 318 7.04 0.35 -20.89
N PHE A 319 5.76 -0.07 -20.86
CA PHE A 319 4.94 0.05 -19.67
C PHE A 319 5.25 -0.98 -18.59
N LEU A 320 5.99 -2.06 -18.93
CA LEU A 320 6.50 -3.00 -17.94
C LEU A 320 7.76 -2.49 -17.24
N SER A 321 8.26 -1.30 -17.63
CA SER A 321 9.31 -0.62 -16.88
C SER A 321 8.84 -0.30 -15.45
N ASP A 322 9.77 0.05 -14.58
CA ASP A 322 9.45 0.56 -13.24
C ASP A 322 8.71 -0.40 -12.31
N GLY A 323 8.99 -1.70 -12.43
CA GLY A 323 8.49 -2.71 -11.50
C GLY A 323 7.10 -3.25 -11.84
N ILE A 324 6.57 -2.96 -13.03
CA ILE A 324 5.30 -3.52 -13.49
C ILE A 324 5.53 -4.90 -14.11
N GLU A 325 4.76 -5.90 -13.66
CA GLU A 325 4.78 -7.25 -14.19
C GLU A 325 3.38 -7.69 -14.60
N ILE A 326 3.29 -8.42 -15.70
CA ILE A 326 2.05 -9.10 -16.10
C ILE A 326 2.19 -10.56 -15.75
N VAL A 327 1.16 -11.12 -15.16
CA VAL A 327 1.13 -12.53 -14.82
C VAL A 327 0.03 -13.22 -15.57
N ASP A 328 0.44 -14.06 -16.51
CA ASP A 328 -0.42 -14.97 -17.23
C ASP A 328 -0.67 -16.20 -16.37
N THR A 329 -1.94 -16.41 -16.01
CA THR A 329 -2.35 -17.56 -15.20
C THR A 329 -2.90 -18.68 -16.09
N PRO A 330 -2.76 -19.95 -15.66
CA PRO A 330 -3.55 -21.05 -16.22
C PRO A 330 -5.06 -20.73 -16.27
N GLY A 331 -5.80 -21.47 -17.10
CA GLY A 331 -7.24 -21.30 -17.23
C GLY A 331 -8.02 -21.72 -15.97
N LEU A 332 -9.17 -21.09 -15.73
CA LEU A 332 -10.04 -21.35 -14.57
C LEU A 332 -10.80 -22.70 -14.61
N ASP A 333 -10.65 -23.42 -15.71
CA ASP A 333 -11.23 -24.73 -15.98
C ASP A 333 -10.15 -25.76 -16.36
N ASP A 334 -8.92 -25.53 -15.90
CA ASP A 334 -7.81 -26.48 -16.06
C ASP A 334 -8.18 -27.84 -15.42
N PRO A 335 -7.96 -28.97 -16.14
CA PRO A 335 -8.23 -30.30 -15.60
C PRO A 335 -7.40 -30.66 -14.35
N VAL A 336 -6.31 -29.93 -14.09
CA VAL A 336 -5.47 -30.09 -12.90
C VAL A 336 -5.86 -29.05 -11.85
N ILE A 337 -6.57 -29.48 -10.81
CA ILE A 337 -7.12 -28.64 -9.72
C ILE A 337 -6.05 -27.71 -9.10
N GLN A 338 -4.82 -28.19 -8.93
CA GLN A 338 -3.73 -27.39 -8.36
C GLN A 338 -3.40 -26.12 -9.17
N ARG A 339 -3.61 -26.12 -10.49
CA ARG A 339 -3.34 -24.95 -11.35
C ARG A 339 -4.41 -23.87 -11.20
N GLU A 340 -5.64 -24.28 -10.93
CA GLU A 340 -6.72 -23.36 -10.55
C GLU A 340 -6.42 -22.72 -9.18
N GLU A 341 -5.91 -23.50 -8.22
CA GLU A 341 -5.49 -22.97 -6.91
C GLU A 341 -4.32 -21.99 -7.02
N ILE A 342 -3.29 -22.31 -7.81
CA ILE A 342 -2.16 -21.40 -8.07
C ILE A 342 -2.67 -20.09 -8.70
N THR A 343 -3.62 -20.19 -9.63
CA THR A 343 -4.27 -19.01 -10.23
C THR A 343 -4.97 -18.16 -9.19
N LYS A 344 -5.79 -18.77 -8.32
CA LYS A 344 -6.49 -18.05 -7.24
C LYS A 344 -5.53 -17.42 -6.22
N GLU A 345 -4.47 -18.13 -5.86
CA GLU A 345 -3.43 -17.63 -4.93
C GLU A 345 -2.69 -16.45 -5.53
N TYR A 346 -2.26 -16.53 -6.79
CA TYR A 346 -1.51 -15.45 -7.43
C TYR A 346 -2.37 -14.20 -7.65
N ILE A 347 -3.66 -14.39 -7.98
CA ILE A 347 -4.60 -13.30 -8.17
C ILE A 347 -4.86 -12.53 -6.87
N SER A 348 -4.74 -13.17 -5.70
CA SER A 348 -4.81 -12.48 -4.41
C SER A 348 -3.68 -11.45 -4.20
N GLN A 349 -2.55 -11.62 -4.88
CA GLN A 349 -1.37 -10.76 -4.79
C GLN A 349 -1.33 -9.70 -5.92
N CYS A 350 -2.28 -9.74 -6.85
CA CYS A 350 -2.32 -8.81 -7.99
C CYS A 350 -3.01 -7.50 -7.61
N ASP A 351 -2.42 -6.37 -8.02
CA ASP A 351 -3.01 -5.04 -7.79
C ASP A 351 -4.18 -4.76 -8.73
N MET A 352 -4.12 -5.36 -9.93
CA MET A 352 -5.11 -5.22 -10.99
C MET A 352 -5.35 -6.57 -11.66
N MET A 353 -6.59 -6.81 -12.07
CA MET A 353 -6.98 -8.00 -12.81
C MET A 353 -7.50 -7.62 -14.21
N ILE A 354 -7.04 -8.38 -15.21
CA ILE A 354 -7.60 -8.40 -16.56
C ILE A 354 -8.26 -9.77 -16.75
N HIS A 355 -9.57 -9.78 -16.96
CA HIS A 355 -10.34 -11.01 -17.14
C HIS A 355 -10.83 -11.12 -18.58
N LEU A 356 -10.40 -12.16 -19.29
CA LEU A 356 -10.73 -12.36 -20.70
C LEU A 356 -11.90 -13.33 -20.84
N MET A 357 -12.85 -12.94 -21.67
CA MET A 357 -14.06 -13.71 -21.95
C MET A 357 -14.28 -13.76 -23.45
N ASN A 358 -14.51 -14.95 -24.01
CA ASN A 358 -14.81 -15.09 -25.43
C ASN A 358 -16.24 -14.61 -25.72
N VAL A 359 -16.45 -13.78 -26.73
CA VAL A 359 -17.78 -13.26 -27.08
C VAL A 359 -18.84 -14.35 -27.30
N SER A 360 -18.46 -15.51 -27.84
CA SER A 360 -19.39 -16.63 -28.07
C SER A 360 -19.69 -17.45 -26.81
N GLN A 361 -18.86 -17.33 -25.77
CA GLN A 361 -18.96 -18.05 -24.50
C GLN A 361 -18.82 -17.06 -23.33
N SER A 362 -19.48 -15.92 -23.43
CA SER A 362 -19.39 -14.87 -22.42
C SER A 362 -20.30 -15.13 -21.24
N ALA A 363 -19.83 -14.73 -20.06
CA ALA A 363 -20.52 -14.78 -18.78
C ALA A 363 -20.95 -16.20 -18.39
N THR A 364 -20.02 -17.15 -18.55
CA THR A 364 -20.20 -18.48 -17.98
C THR A 364 -20.34 -18.38 -16.46
N LEU A 365 -21.02 -19.34 -15.83
CA LEU A 365 -21.14 -19.36 -14.36
C LEU A 365 -19.77 -19.31 -13.67
N LYS A 366 -18.77 -20.00 -14.22
CA LYS A 366 -17.38 -19.97 -13.74
C LYS A 366 -16.75 -18.59 -13.83
N ASP A 367 -16.91 -17.88 -14.96
CA ASP A 367 -16.36 -16.52 -15.12
C ASP A 367 -17.00 -15.56 -14.11
N VAL A 368 -18.34 -15.60 -13.98
CA VAL A 368 -19.04 -14.70 -13.07
C VAL A 368 -18.69 -15.02 -11.61
N GLU A 369 -18.72 -16.29 -11.20
CA GLU A 369 -18.28 -16.71 -9.86
C GLU A 369 -16.85 -16.25 -9.56
N PHE A 370 -15.93 -16.44 -10.50
CA PHE A 370 -14.55 -16.02 -10.33
C PHE A 370 -14.41 -14.50 -10.20
N ILE A 371 -15.08 -13.72 -11.05
CA ILE A 371 -15.09 -12.25 -10.94
C ILE A 371 -15.63 -11.80 -9.59
N ILE A 372 -16.73 -12.40 -9.12
CA ILE A 372 -17.30 -12.08 -7.80
C ILE A 372 -16.32 -12.44 -6.69
N ASP A 373 -15.71 -13.62 -6.77
CA ASP A 373 -14.77 -14.08 -5.77
C ASP A 373 -13.53 -13.17 -5.71
N ALA A 374 -13.05 -12.74 -6.88
CA ALA A 374 -11.91 -11.84 -7.02
C ALA A 374 -12.21 -10.43 -6.47
N LEU A 375 -13.39 -9.89 -6.73
CA LEU A 375 -13.79 -8.56 -6.26
C LEU A 375 -14.13 -8.54 -4.76
N LEU A 376 -14.86 -9.53 -4.26
CA LEU A 376 -15.36 -9.53 -2.88
C LEU A 376 -14.38 -10.14 -1.89
N TYR A 377 -13.67 -11.19 -2.29
CA TYR A 377 -12.77 -11.89 -1.41
C TYR A 377 -11.33 -11.50 -1.71
N GLN A 378 -10.88 -11.28 -2.95
CA GLN A 378 -9.45 -11.01 -3.23
C GLN A 378 -9.03 -9.53 -3.19
N ASN A 379 -9.91 -8.59 -2.78
CA ASN A 379 -9.64 -7.14 -2.66
C ASN A 379 -9.06 -6.47 -3.92
N ILE A 380 -9.36 -6.98 -5.11
CA ILE A 380 -8.88 -6.35 -6.35
C ILE A 380 -9.55 -4.99 -6.52
N SER A 381 -8.72 -3.94 -6.55
CA SER A 381 -9.18 -2.55 -6.62
C SER A 381 -9.68 -2.15 -8.02
N LYS A 382 -9.12 -2.76 -9.07
CA LYS A 382 -9.43 -2.47 -10.47
C LYS A 382 -9.57 -3.75 -11.30
N LEU A 383 -10.69 -3.88 -11.99
CA LEU A 383 -10.98 -4.99 -12.89
C LEU A 383 -11.22 -4.47 -14.32
N LEU A 384 -10.45 -5.00 -15.25
CA LEU A 384 -10.68 -4.85 -16.68
C LEU A 384 -11.25 -6.15 -17.24
N VAL A 385 -12.46 -6.13 -17.77
CA VAL A 385 -13.04 -7.25 -18.52
C VAL A 385 -12.78 -7.04 -20.00
N VAL A 386 -12.13 -8.01 -20.64
CA VAL A 386 -11.78 -7.97 -22.05
C VAL A 386 -12.61 -9.01 -22.80
N ILE A 387 -13.45 -8.54 -23.74
CA ILE A 387 -14.27 -9.43 -24.57
C ILE A 387 -13.52 -9.76 -25.84
N THR A 388 -13.04 -11.00 -25.95
CA THR A 388 -12.21 -11.44 -27.06
C THR A 388 -13.03 -11.94 -28.24
N ARG A 389 -12.40 -12.00 -29.42
CA ARG A 389 -12.99 -12.41 -30.71
C ARG A 389 -14.14 -11.49 -31.15
N ALA A 390 -14.04 -10.20 -30.82
CA ALA A 390 -15.02 -9.18 -31.19
C ALA A 390 -15.24 -9.07 -32.71
N ASP A 391 -14.26 -9.51 -33.53
CA ASP A 391 -14.36 -9.61 -34.99
C ASP A 391 -15.44 -10.58 -35.48
N THR A 392 -15.93 -11.49 -34.62
CA THR A 392 -16.90 -12.52 -35.02
C THR A 392 -18.36 -12.09 -34.89
N VAL A 393 -18.62 -10.90 -34.34
CA VAL A 393 -19.98 -10.41 -34.06
C VAL A 393 -20.14 -8.96 -34.50
N SER A 394 -21.39 -8.53 -34.67
CA SER A 394 -21.72 -7.12 -34.88
C SER A 394 -21.58 -6.30 -33.60
N LYS A 395 -21.50 -4.96 -33.75
CA LYS A 395 -21.42 -4.04 -32.61
C LYS A 395 -22.66 -4.11 -31.72
N GLU A 396 -23.86 -4.26 -32.28
CA GLU A 396 -25.08 -4.38 -31.47
C GLU A 396 -25.07 -5.66 -30.62
N GLN A 397 -24.62 -6.78 -31.19
CA GLN A 397 -24.50 -8.05 -30.47
C GLN A 397 -23.47 -7.97 -29.34
N LEU A 398 -22.35 -7.30 -29.59
CA LEU A 398 -21.32 -7.09 -28.59
C LEU A 398 -21.83 -6.25 -27.40
N ASP A 399 -22.58 -5.19 -27.67
CA ASP A 399 -23.21 -4.37 -26.62
C ASP A 399 -24.24 -5.18 -25.81
N GLU A 400 -24.97 -6.09 -26.46
CA GLU A 400 -25.89 -7.01 -25.78
C GLU A 400 -25.13 -7.97 -24.85
N VAL A 401 -24.00 -8.53 -25.30
CA VAL A 401 -23.14 -9.40 -24.48
C VAL A 401 -22.57 -8.66 -23.27
N ILE A 402 -22.12 -7.41 -23.44
CA ILE A 402 -21.64 -6.56 -22.34
C ILE A 402 -22.77 -6.32 -21.34
N LYS A 403 -23.97 -5.97 -21.82
CA LYS A 403 -25.14 -5.72 -20.98
C LYS A 403 -25.56 -6.98 -20.21
N TYR A 404 -25.57 -8.14 -20.87
CA TYR A 404 -25.85 -9.43 -20.24
C TYR A 404 -24.84 -9.73 -19.13
N THR A 405 -23.54 -9.57 -19.41
CA THR A 405 -22.46 -9.82 -18.43
C THR A 405 -22.61 -8.92 -17.20
N LYS A 406 -22.87 -7.62 -17.38
CA LYS A 406 -23.14 -6.69 -16.28
C LYS A 406 -24.34 -7.12 -15.43
N THR A 407 -25.44 -7.50 -16.09
CA THR A 407 -26.66 -7.95 -15.41
C THR A 407 -26.43 -9.23 -14.61
N SER A 408 -25.64 -10.17 -15.13
CA SER A 408 -25.30 -11.42 -14.44
C SER A 408 -24.45 -11.18 -13.20
N ILE A 409 -23.41 -10.33 -13.30
CA ILE A 409 -22.58 -9.89 -12.18
C ILE A 409 -23.45 -9.20 -11.11
N GLU A 410 -24.30 -8.26 -11.52
CA GLU A 410 -25.26 -7.57 -10.63
C GLU A 410 -26.16 -8.53 -9.87
N LYS A 411 -26.77 -9.50 -10.58
CA LYS A 411 -27.69 -10.48 -9.99
C LYS A 411 -26.98 -11.34 -8.95
N GLN A 412 -25.76 -11.76 -9.22
CA GLN A 412 -25.00 -12.62 -8.32
C GLN A 412 -24.47 -11.87 -7.09
N LEU A 413 -24.06 -10.61 -7.26
CA LEU A 413 -23.72 -9.73 -6.13
C LEU A 413 -24.93 -9.47 -5.21
N LYS A 414 -26.11 -9.23 -5.79
CA LYS A 414 -27.36 -9.05 -5.01
C LYS A 414 -27.74 -10.30 -4.22
N ALA A 415 -27.56 -11.49 -4.81
CA ALA A 415 -27.84 -12.76 -4.13
C ALA A 415 -26.97 -12.98 -2.88
N GLN A 416 -25.82 -12.30 -2.76
CA GLN A 416 -24.93 -12.37 -1.61
C GLN A 416 -25.16 -11.24 -0.57
N ASN A 417 -26.30 -10.53 -0.61
CA ASN A 417 -26.72 -9.52 0.38
C ASN A 417 -25.72 -8.36 0.61
N LYS A 418 -25.10 -7.82 -0.45
CA LYS A 418 -24.13 -6.71 -0.37
C LYS A 418 -24.54 -5.47 -1.19
N ASP A 419 -25.74 -4.96 -0.95
CA ASP A 419 -26.28 -3.81 -1.70
C ASP A 419 -25.48 -2.50 -1.53
N SER A 420 -24.79 -2.30 -0.39
CA SER A 420 -24.12 -1.03 -0.07
C SER A 420 -22.81 -0.77 -0.83
N GLN A 421 -22.19 -1.79 -1.43
CA GLN A 421 -20.93 -1.66 -2.19
C GLN A 421 -21.12 -1.94 -3.70
N LEU A 422 -22.34 -2.32 -4.11
CA LEU A 422 -22.67 -2.79 -5.44
C LEU A 422 -22.38 -1.72 -6.52
N ASP A 423 -22.87 -0.50 -6.29
CA ASP A 423 -22.74 0.60 -7.26
C ASP A 423 -21.29 1.07 -7.43
N TYR A 424 -20.47 0.98 -6.38
CA TYR A 424 -19.05 1.29 -6.45
C TYR A 424 -18.30 0.24 -7.26
N ILE A 425 -18.51 -1.05 -6.94
CA ILE A 425 -17.85 -2.17 -7.63
C ILE A 425 -18.23 -2.20 -9.12
N LEU A 426 -19.50 -1.99 -9.47
CA LEU A 426 -19.92 -2.02 -10.87
C LEU A 426 -19.36 -0.83 -11.68
N LYS A 427 -19.15 0.33 -11.04
CA LYS A 427 -18.51 1.48 -11.68
C LYS A 427 -17.02 1.29 -11.92
N THR A 428 -16.35 0.44 -11.15
CA THR A 428 -14.90 0.18 -11.32
C THR A 428 -14.60 -0.87 -12.40
N ILE A 429 -15.60 -1.61 -12.89
CA ILE A 429 -15.41 -2.60 -13.96
C ILE A 429 -15.43 -1.89 -15.33
N ARG A 430 -14.29 -1.91 -16.02
CA ARG A 430 -14.19 -1.48 -17.42
C ARG A 430 -14.35 -2.66 -18.36
N PHE A 431 -15.10 -2.48 -19.45
CA PHE A 431 -15.24 -3.48 -20.52
C PHE A 431 -14.56 -2.96 -21.79
N ILE A 432 -13.66 -3.75 -22.39
CA ILE A 432 -13.02 -3.43 -23.66
C ILE A 432 -13.13 -4.64 -24.61
N PRO A 433 -13.74 -4.49 -25.79
CA PRO A 433 -13.74 -5.54 -26.80
C PRO A 433 -12.41 -5.58 -27.55
N ILE A 434 -11.95 -6.79 -27.90
CA ILE A 434 -10.72 -6.98 -28.66
C ILE A 434 -10.83 -8.06 -29.72
N SER A 435 -10.20 -7.82 -30.87
CA SER A 435 -9.79 -8.85 -31.81
C SER A 435 -8.29 -9.12 -31.68
N GLY A 436 -7.92 -10.04 -30.77
CA GLY A 436 -6.52 -10.36 -30.49
C GLY A 436 -5.75 -10.87 -31.71
N ARG A 437 -6.42 -11.63 -32.59
CA ARG A 437 -5.83 -12.14 -33.83
C ARG A 437 -5.51 -11.02 -34.82
N MET A 438 -6.45 -10.10 -35.06
CA MET A 438 -6.22 -8.98 -35.98
C MET A 438 -5.13 -8.05 -35.44
N ALA A 439 -5.13 -7.79 -34.13
CA ALA A 439 -4.08 -7.00 -33.47
C ALA A 439 -2.69 -7.65 -33.62
N LEU A 440 -2.60 -8.97 -33.43
CA LEU A 440 -1.36 -9.72 -33.60
C LEU A 440 -0.85 -9.66 -35.04
N LEU A 441 -1.71 -9.83 -36.04
CA LEU A 441 -1.33 -9.77 -37.46
C LEU A 441 -0.73 -8.41 -37.85
N HIS A 442 -1.32 -7.31 -37.36
CA HIS A 442 -0.78 -5.95 -37.56
C HIS A 442 0.64 -5.79 -36.99
N ARG A 443 0.93 -6.44 -35.85
CA ARG A 443 2.21 -6.29 -35.13
C ARG A 443 3.29 -7.30 -35.54
N THR A 444 2.91 -8.41 -36.18
CA THR A 444 3.82 -9.52 -36.57
C THR A 444 4.25 -9.49 -38.04
N GLY A 445 4.23 -8.32 -38.68
CA GLY A 445 4.62 -8.19 -40.11
C GLY A 445 3.59 -8.76 -41.10
N ARG A 446 2.43 -9.23 -40.62
CA ARG A 446 1.33 -9.81 -41.41
C ARG A 446 0.15 -8.85 -41.59
N LYS A 447 0.41 -7.55 -41.52
CA LYS A 447 -0.57 -6.46 -41.59
C LYS A 447 -1.55 -6.56 -42.77
N LYS A 448 -1.09 -7.04 -43.93
CA LYS A 448 -1.94 -7.19 -45.13
C LYS A 448 -3.12 -8.12 -44.88
N GLU A 449 -2.92 -9.24 -44.17
CA GLU A 449 -4.01 -10.19 -43.89
C GLU A 449 -5.11 -9.58 -43.02
N ALA A 450 -4.76 -8.70 -42.07
CA ALA A 450 -5.74 -7.99 -41.24
C ALA A 450 -6.49 -6.91 -42.04
N LEU A 451 -5.79 -6.19 -42.93
CA LEU A 451 -6.41 -5.20 -43.80
C LEU A 451 -7.35 -5.84 -44.83
N ASP A 452 -6.96 -6.98 -45.41
CA ASP A 452 -7.80 -7.75 -46.33
C ASP A 452 -9.06 -8.29 -45.65
N ALA A 453 -8.97 -8.58 -44.34
CA ALA A 453 -10.11 -8.92 -43.49
C ALA A 453 -10.95 -7.70 -43.07
N GLY A 454 -10.54 -6.48 -43.44
CA GLY A 454 -11.29 -5.24 -43.19
C GLY A 454 -11.02 -4.57 -41.83
N PHE A 455 -9.95 -4.92 -41.13
CA PHE A 455 -9.64 -4.37 -39.79
C PHE A 455 -8.35 -3.52 -39.80
N THR A 456 -8.44 -2.26 -39.40
CA THR A 456 -7.25 -1.46 -39.03
C THR A 456 -6.80 -1.80 -37.61
N ILE A 457 -5.64 -1.28 -37.17
CA ILE A 457 -5.15 -1.53 -35.80
C ILE A 457 -6.08 -0.87 -34.77
N GLU A 458 -6.66 0.28 -35.11
CA GLU A 458 -7.61 1.02 -34.29
C GLU A 458 -8.91 0.22 -34.09
N ASP A 459 -9.36 -0.51 -35.10
CA ASP A 459 -10.57 -1.34 -35.04
C ASP A 459 -10.41 -2.58 -34.14
N THR A 460 -9.17 -2.95 -33.80
CA THR A 460 -8.92 -4.20 -33.04
C THR A 460 -9.17 -4.07 -31.54
N GLY A 461 -9.22 -2.85 -31.00
CA GLY A 461 -9.34 -2.59 -29.55
C GLY A 461 -8.05 -2.67 -28.73
N ILE A 462 -6.92 -3.14 -29.30
CA ILE A 462 -5.65 -3.27 -28.56
C ILE A 462 -5.11 -1.92 -28.07
N LEU A 463 -5.28 -0.85 -28.85
CA LEU A 463 -4.83 0.49 -28.49
C LEU A 463 -5.65 1.07 -27.31
N GLU A 464 -6.93 0.70 -27.19
CA GLU A 464 -7.75 1.11 -26.05
C GLU A 464 -7.26 0.41 -24.77
N ILE A 465 -6.89 -0.87 -24.85
CA ILE A 465 -6.29 -1.60 -23.72
C ILE A 465 -4.97 -0.95 -23.30
N GLU A 466 -4.08 -0.65 -24.25
CA GLU A 466 -2.80 0.01 -23.95
C GLU A 466 -3.00 1.37 -23.30
N LYS A 467 -3.89 2.20 -23.86
CA LYS A 467 -4.21 3.51 -23.27
C LYS A 467 -4.78 3.36 -21.87
N TYR A 468 -5.72 2.44 -21.67
CA TYR A 468 -6.31 2.20 -20.35
C TYR A 468 -5.28 1.73 -19.32
N LEU A 469 -4.36 0.84 -19.71
CA LEU A 469 -3.26 0.41 -18.85
C LEU A 469 -2.33 1.58 -18.53
N MET A 470 -1.92 2.37 -19.52
CA MET A 470 -1.08 3.55 -19.29
C MET A 470 -1.74 4.56 -18.35
N ASP A 471 -3.01 4.90 -18.57
CA ASP A 471 -3.76 5.83 -17.74
C ASP A 471 -3.96 5.28 -16.32
N THR A 472 -4.18 3.97 -16.19
CA THR A 472 -4.39 3.31 -14.90
C THR A 472 -3.12 3.21 -14.07
N LEU A 473 -1.99 2.94 -14.71
CA LEU A 473 -0.70 2.68 -14.07
C LEU A 473 0.08 3.98 -13.84
N PHE A 474 0.13 4.86 -14.85
CA PHE A 474 0.96 6.06 -14.88
C PHE A 474 0.17 7.38 -14.97
N GLY A 475 -1.14 7.32 -15.19
CA GLY A 475 -1.97 8.50 -15.23
C GLY A 475 -2.06 9.20 -13.88
N THR A 476 -2.58 10.43 -13.91
CA THR A 476 -2.69 11.36 -12.76
C THR A 476 -3.57 10.86 -11.61
N ASN A 477 -4.32 9.77 -11.83
CA ASN A 477 -5.22 9.11 -10.89
C ASN A 477 -4.77 7.68 -10.51
N SER A 478 -3.49 7.33 -10.72
CA SER A 478 -2.92 6.07 -10.24
C SER A 478 -2.82 6.09 -8.72
N GLN A 479 -3.79 5.49 -8.03
CA GLN A 479 -3.82 5.41 -6.56
C GLN A 479 -2.55 4.79 -5.98
N LYS A 480 -1.99 3.78 -6.65
CA LYS A 480 -0.74 3.15 -6.20
C LYS A 480 0.47 4.06 -6.43
N GLY A 481 0.59 4.68 -7.60
CA GLY A 481 1.65 5.64 -7.88
C GLY A 481 1.64 6.79 -6.88
N GLU A 482 0.46 7.32 -6.58
CA GLU A 482 0.24 8.39 -5.60
C GLU A 482 0.63 7.96 -4.17
N LEU A 483 0.22 6.76 -3.73
CA LEU A 483 0.58 6.23 -2.42
C LEU A 483 2.09 6.02 -2.26
N VAL A 484 2.76 5.46 -3.28
CA VAL A 484 4.20 5.22 -3.25
C VAL A 484 4.96 6.55 -3.22
N VAL A 485 4.56 7.51 -4.06
CA VAL A 485 5.13 8.86 -4.06
C VAL A 485 4.93 9.53 -2.71
N GLN A 486 3.71 9.52 -2.17
CA GLN A 486 3.40 10.18 -0.90
C GLN A 486 4.13 9.55 0.29
N SER A 487 4.19 8.21 0.34
CA SER A 487 4.96 7.46 1.34
C SER A 487 6.45 7.84 1.27
N THR A 488 7.02 7.87 0.06
CA THR A 488 8.41 8.27 -0.17
C THR A 488 8.66 9.72 0.27
N LYS A 489 7.79 10.66 -0.12
CA LYS A 489 7.87 12.08 0.29
C LYS A 489 7.87 12.21 1.82
N ASN A 490 6.97 11.51 2.51
CA ASN A 490 6.89 11.50 3.96
C ASN A 490 8.15 10.92 4.62
N GLN A 491 8.71 9.84 4.07
CA GLN A 491 9.96 9.26 4.58
C GLN A 491 11.13 10.23 4.42
N LEU A 492 11.28 10.84 3.23
CA LEU A 492 12.32 11.83 2.98
C LEU A 492 12.20 13.06 3.88
N GLN A 493 10.98 13.56 4.09
CA GLN A 493 10.73 14.67 5.02
C GLN A 493 11.19 14.32 6.43
N LYS A 494 10.84 13.14 6.94
CA LYS A 494 11.30 12.68 8.26
C LYS A 494 12.82 12.59 8.36
N VAL A 495 13.48 12.08 7.32
CA VAL A 495 14.96 12.01 7.27
C VAL A 495 15.58 13.40 7.28
N ILE A 496 15.06 14.32 6.47
CA ILE A 496 15.53 15.71 6.42
C ILE A 496 15.32 16.43 7.75
N GLU A 497 14.15 16.28 8.37
CA GLU A 497 13.84 16.87 9.68
C GLU A 497 14.78 16.35 10.77
N LYS A 498 15.07 15.04 10.79
CA LYS A 498 16.08 14.46 11.70
C LYS A 498 17.45 15.10 11.51
N GLN A 499 17.91 15.25 10.26
CA GLN A 499 19.21 15.84 9.97
C GLN A 499 19.28 17.33 10.31
N ILE A 500 18.22 18.09 10.04
CA ILE A 500 18.13 19.51 10.45
C ILE A 500 18.18 19.62 11.98
N SER A 501 17.45 18.77 12.70
CA SER A 501 17.48 18.74 14.17
C SER A 501 18.89 18.44 14.70
N PHE A 502 19.61 17.50 14.07
CA PHE A 502 20.99 17.18 14.43
C PHE A 502 21.93 18.38 14.20
N ASN A 503 21.87 19.01 13.03
CA ASN A 503 22.69 20.18 12.69
C ASN A 503 22.42 21.37 13.64
N ASN A 504 21.16 21.61 14.01
CA ASN A 504 20.79 22.65 14.97
C ASN A 504 21.34 22.36 16.38
N TYR A 505 21.34 21.09 16.78
CA TYR A 505 21.94 20.68 18.05
C TYR A 505 23.46 20.93 18.04
N GLU A 506 24.14 20.57 16.95
CA GLU A 506 25.57 20.81 16.79
C GLU A 506 25.94 22.31 16.86
N LEU A 507 25.16 23.19 16.21
CA LEU A 507 25.32 24.65 16.34
C LEU A 507 25.17 25.13 17.79
N THR A 508 24.21 24.55 18.51
CA THR A 508 23.98 24.88 19.92
C THR A 508 25.19 24.50 20.76
N LEU A 509 25.77 23.31 20.54
CA LEU A 509 26.97 22.85 21.24
C LEU A 509 28.20 23.73 20.92
N LEU A 510 28.41 24.10 19.65
CA LEU A 510 29.52 24.98 19.24
C LEU A 510 29.48 26.35 19.92
N SER A 511 28.29 26.83 20.30
CA SER A 511 28.13 28.11 20.98
C SER A 511 28.57 28.10 22.45
N LYS A 512 28.67 26.91 23.07
CA LYS A 512 28.95 26.73 24.51
C LYS A 512 30.43 26.74 24.84
N SER A 513 30.74 27.13 26.07
CA SER A 513 32.08 27.00 26.66
C SER A 513 32.37 25.55 27.06
N LYS A 514 33.66 25.24 27.24
CA LYS A 514 34.09 23.89 27.68
C LYS A 514 33.45 23.47 29.01
N GLU A 515 33.36 24.39 29.97
CA GLU A 515 32.72 24.13 31.29
C GLU A 515 31.21 23.86 31.14
N GLU A 516 30.52 24.57 30.24
CA GLU A 516 29.11 24.32 29.95
C GLU A 516 28.89 22.97 29.26
N LEU A 517 29.79 22.57 28.35
CA LEU A 517 29.74 21.26 27.69
C LEU A 517 29.99 20.10 28.67
N GLU A 518 30.95 20.25 29.59
CA GLU A 518 31.21 19.25 30.63
C GLU A 518 30.00 19.09 31.57
N LYS A 519 29.37 20.20 31.95
CA LYS A 519 28.15 20.19 32.77
C LYS A 519 26.97 19.55 32.04
N GLU A 520 26.79 19.87 30.76
CA GLU A 520 25.74 19.29 29.93
C GLU A 520 25.95 17.79 29.70
N LEU A 521 27.19 17.33 29.52
CA LEU A 521 27.52 15.90 29.46
C LEU A 521 27.18 15.20 30.79
N GLU A 522 27.43 15.83 31.94
CA GLU A 522 27.08 15.27 33.25
C GLU A 522 25.55 15.16 33.44
N GLU A 523 24.81 16.22 33.08
CA GLU A 523 23.33 16.23 33.12
C GLU A 523 22.73 15.22 32.12
N PHE A 524 23.31 15.13 30.92
CA PHE A 524 22.95 14.15 29.91
C PHE A 524 23.15 12.72 30.41
N ASN A 525 24.30 12.42 31.00
CA ASN A 525 24.60 11.08 31.55
C ASN A 525 23.65 10.69 32.68
N LYS A 526 23.26 11.64 33.54
CA LYS A 526 22.22 11.41 34.57
C LYS A 526 20.88 11.07 33.93
N LYS A 527 20.45 11.84 32.91
CA LYS A 527 19.20 11.61 32.17
C LYS A 527 19.22 10.26 31.43
N LYS A 528 20.33 9.94 30.78
CA LYS A 528 20.56 8.66 30.09
C LYS A 528 20.43 7.49 31.06
N ALA A 529 21.09 7.53 32.22
CA ALA A 529 21.02 6.46 33.21
C ALA A 529 19.58 6.20 33.71
N VAL A 530 18.78 7.25 33.90
CA VAL A 530 17.35 7.12 34.25
C VAL A 530 16.57 6.49 33.11
N ASN A 531 16.73 7.00 31.89
CA ASN A 531 16.04 6.48 30.71
C ASN A 531 16.40 5.03 30.40
N THR A 532 17.66 4.62 30.54
CA THR A 532 18.10 3.22 30.34
C THR A 532 17.40 2.27 31.32
N ARG A 533 17.23 2.66 32.59
CA ARG A 533 16.47 1.85 33.56
C ARG A 533 15.01 1.74 33.18
N ILE A 534 14.41 2.83 32.70
CA ILE A 534 13.04 2.83 32.19
C ILE A 534 12.90 1.88 31.00
N PHE A 535 13.81 1.94 30.03
CA PHE A 535 13.78 1.03 28.86
C PHE A 535 13.95 -0.43 29.23
N GLN A 536 14.79 -0.73 30.22
CA GLN A 536 14.93 -2.10 30.71
C GLN A 536 13.61 -2.62 31.29
N ALA A 537 12.94 -1.82 32.14
CA ALA A 537 11.63 -2.17 32.68
C ALA A 537 10.56 -2.32 31.57
N MET A 538 10.55 -1.41 30.59
CA MET A 538 9.63 -1.50 29.44
C MET A 538 9.89 -2.77 28.60
N SER A 539 11.15 -3.12 28.37
CA SER A 539 11.51 -4.34 27.62
C SER A 539 11.06 -5.62 28.36
N GLU A 540 11.12 -5.62 29.69
CA GLU A 540 10.62 -6.71 30.53
C GLU A 540 9.09 -6.82 30.43
N ASP A 541 8.37 -5.69 30.49
CA ASP A 541 6.92 -5.64 30.29
C ASP A 541 6.49 -6.15 28.91
N ILE A 542 7.18 -5.71 27.85
CA ILE A 542 6.92 -6.17 26.48
C ILE A 542 7.11 -7.68 26.37
N THR A 543 8.15 -8.22 27.01
CA THR A 543 8.39 -9.66 27.03
C THR A 543 7.28 -10.40 27.77
N TYR A 544 6.80 -9.84 28.88
CA TYR A 544 5.64 -10.36 29.61
C TYR A 544 4.38 -10.37 28.74
N TYR A 545 4.03 -9.25 28.10
CA TYR A 545 2.88 -9.15 27.21
C TYR A 545 2.99 -10.05 25.99
N LYS A 546 4.21 -10.27 25.46
CA LYS A 546 4.45 -11.21 24.37
C LYS A 546 4.14 -12.64 24.79
N ASN A 547 4.51 -13.02 26.01
CA ASN A 547 4.17 -14.34 26.56
C ASN A 547 2.66 -14.46 26.86
N ASP A 548 2.02 -13.42 27.39
CA ASP A 548 0.57 -13.38 27.60
C ASP A 548 -0.21 -13.53 26.28
N ALA A 549 0.22 -12.84 25.22
CA ALA A 549 -0.36 -12.97 23.89
C ALA A 549 -0.20 -14.39 23.32
N LYS A 550 0.97 -15.03 23.53
CA LYS A 550 1.19 -16.42 23.14
C LYS A 550 0.27 -17.38 23.89
N SER A 551 0.11 -17.22 25.19
CA SER A 551 -0.85 -18.01 25.99
C SER A 551 -2.29 -17.78 25.54
N TYR A 552 -2.64 -16.56 25.10
CA TYR A 552 -3.96 -16.28 24.55
C TYR A 552 -4.23 -17.03 23.23
N ILE A 553 -3.20 -17.30 22.41
CA ILE A 553 -3.37 -18.14 21.21
C ILE A 553 -3.90 -19.52 21.58
N ASP A 554 -3.42 -20.12 22.67
CA ASP A 554 -3.92 -21.43 23.11
C ASP A 554 -5.41 -21.36 23.51
N SER A 555 -5.85 -20.25 24.11
CA SER A 555 -7.30 -20.03 24.38
C SER A 555 -8.12 -19.81 23.11
N LEU A 556 -7.52 -19.21 22.07
CA LEU A 556 -8.15 -19.06 20.76
C LEU A 556 -8.24 -20.39 20.01
N GLU A 557 -7.32 -21.33 20.27
CA GLU A 557 -7.37 -22.69 19.75
C GLU A 557 -8.61 -23.43 20.27
N THR A 558 -8.87 -23.37 21.58
CA THR A 558 -10.11 -23.92 22.17
C THR A 558 -11.37 -23.22 21.64
N PHE A 559 -11.31 -21.92 21.40
CA PHE A 559 -12.42 -21.20 20.76
C PHE A 559 -12.67 -21.72 19.33
N LEU A 560 -11.61 -21.91 18.54
CA LEU A 560 -11.69 -22.41 17.19
C LEU A 560 -12.32 -23.81 17.15
N GLU A 561 -11.95 -24.69 18.07
CA GLU A 561 -12.57 -26.01 18.25
C GLU A 561 -14.08 -25.92 18.44
N SER A 562 -14.52 -25.06 19.36
CA SER A 562 -15.95 -24.86 19.64
C SER A 562 -16.71 -24.37 18.42
N GLU A 563 -16.20 -23.36 17.73
CA GLU A 563 -16.86 -22.79 16.55
C GLU A 563 -16.91 -23.77 15.37
N LEU A 564 -15.89 -24.63 15.22
CA LEU A 564 -15.90 -25.68 14.21
C LEU A 564 -16.93 -26.77 14.52
N ILE A 565 -17.13 -27.13 15.80
CA ILE A 565 -18.21 -28.04 16.21
C ILE A 565 -19.58 -27.42 15.89
N ASP A 566 -19.75 -26.13 16.14
CA ASP A 566 -20.99 -25.42 15.80
C ASP A 566 -21.21 -25.39 14.28
N LEU A 567 -20.15 -25.17 13.49
CA LEU A 567 -20.21 -25.24 12.04
C LEU A 567 -20.64 -26.61 11.51
N GLN A 568 -20.14 -27.71 12.09
CA GLN A 568 -20.59 -29.06 11.73
C GLN A 568 -22.10 -29.21 11.91
N THR A 569 -22.65 -28.63 12.99
CA THR A 569 -24.09 -28.61 13.26
C THR A 569 -24.85 -27.78 12.22
N VAL A 570 -24.33 -26.62 11.83
CA VAL A 570 -24.93 -25.75 10.80
C VAL A 570 -24.97 -26.44 9.43
N ILE A 571 -23.88 -27.11 9.03
CA ILE A 571 -23.82 -27.85 7.76
C ILE A 571 -24.87 -28.97 7.75
N LYS A 572 -24.93 -29.77 8.81
CA LYS A 572 -25.94 -30.82 8.99
C LYS A 572 -27.36 -30.25 8.84
N GLN A 573 -27.66 -29.19 9.58
CA GLN A 573 -28.98 -28.56 9.55
C GLN A 573 -29.35 -28.02 8.17
N ARG A 574 -28.43 -27.38 7.45
CA ARG A 574 -28.66 -26.87 6.09
C ARG A 574 -29.02 -28.00 5.12
N VAL A 575 -28.26 -29.10 5.13
CA VAL A 575 -28.51 -30.25 4.25
C VAL A 575 -29.82 -30.94 4.60
N VAL A 576 -30.04 -31.29 5.87
CA VAL A 576 -31.23 -32.01 6.31
C VAL A 576 -32.50 -31.19 6.09
N SER A 577 -32.45 -29.88 6.33
CA SER A 577 -33.59 -28.98 6.10
C SER A 577 -33.94 -28.86 4.62
N ASP A 578 -32.94 -28.78 3.73
CA ASP A 578 -33.18 -28.71 2.27
C ASP A 578 -33.78 -30.03 1.75
N VAL A 579 -33.24 -31.17 2.20
CA VAL A 579 -33.76 -32.50 1.85
C VAL A 579 -35.21 -32.66 2.33
N LYS A 580 -35.49 -32.30 3.59
CA LYS A 580 -36.84 -32.33 4.16
C LYS A 580 -37.81 -31.43 3.38
N TYR A 581 -37.40 -30.20 3.08
CA TYR A 581 -38.20 -29.28 2.26
C TYR A 581 -38.49 -29.86 0.86
N SER A 582 -37.50 -30.48 0.22
CA SER A 582 -37.66 -31.09 -1.11
C SER A 582 -38.65 -32.25 -1.08
N PHE A 583 -38.61 -33.11 -0.05
CA PHE A 583 -39.60 -34.16 0.12
C PHE A 583 -41.01 -33.60 0.40
N GLU A 584 -41.14 -32.61 1.28
CA GLU A 584 -42.43 -32.02 1.66
C GLU A 584 -43.11 -31.23 0.52
N LYS A 585 -42.34 -30.40 -0.21
CA LYS A 585 -42.88 -29.48 -1.22
C LYS A 585 -42.77 -29.99 -2.65
N MET A 586 -41.65 -30.62 -3.00
CA MET A 586 -41.38 -31.07 -4.36
C MET A 586 -41.69 -32.55 -4.57
N LYS A 587 -41.98 -33.31 -3.49
CA LYS A 587 -42.24 -34.77 -3.47
C LYS A 587 -41.14 -35.59 -4.15
N LYS A 588 -39.93 -35.04 -4.24
CA LYS A 588 -38.78 -35.59 -4.95
C LYS A 588 -37.52 -35.25 -4.15
N ARG A 589 -36.47 -36.05 -4.34
CA ARG A 589 -35.15 -35.76 -3.78
C ARG A 589 -34.53 -34.53 -4.47
N PRO A 590 -33.71 -33.74 -3.76
CA PRO A 590 -32.95 -32.66 -4.37
C PRO A 590 -31.92 -33.23 -5.35
N GLU A 591 -31.56 -32.44 -6.36
CA GLU A 591 -30.50 -32.82 -7.32
C GLU A 591 -29.12 -32.76 -6.66
N ASN A 592 -28.22 -33.65 -7.08
CA ASN A 592 -26.85 -33.74 -6.53
C ASN A 592 -26.09 -32.41 -6.67
N SER A 593 -26.30 -31.67 -7.78
CA SER A 593 -25.74 -30.35 -8.02
C SER A 593 -26.17 -29.32 -6.98
N ARG A 594 -27.44 -29.37 -6.54
CA ARG A 594 -27.98 -28.47 -5.51
C ARG A 594 -27.36 -28.77 -4.13
N ILE A 595 -27.27 -30.05 -3.76
CA ILE A 595 -26.65 -30.45 -2.49
C ILE A 595 -25.17 -30.08 -2.45
N LYS A 596 -24.45 -30.28 -3.57
CA LYS A 596 -23.06 -29.83 -3.73
C LYS A 596 -22.91 -28.35 -3.38
N VAL A 597 -23.69 -27.47 -4.04
CA VAL A 597 -23.64 -26.02 -3.80
C VAL A 597 -23.98 -25.66 -2.35
N ILE A 598 -24.98 -26.30 -1.73
CA ILE A 598 -25.37 -26.03 -0.35
C ILE A 598 -24.23 -26.35 0.62
N VAL A 599 -23.59 -27.51 0.48
CA VAL A 599 -22.50 -27.95 1.35
C VAL A 599 -21.27 -27.06 1.14
N GLU A 600 -20.90 -26.79 -0.12
CA GLU A 600 -19.77 -25.91 -0.45
C GLU A 600 -19.95 -24.51 0.12
N THR A 601 -21.14 -23.93 -0.06
CA THR A 601 -21.45 -22.58 0.45
C THR A 601 -21.49 -22.59 1.98
N ALA A 602 -22.05 -23.62 2.61
CA ALA A 602 -22.09 -23.74 4.08
C ALA A 602 -20.70 -23.83 4.70
N ILE A 603 -19.80 -24.62 4.10
CA ILE A 603 -18.40 -24.73 4.56
C ILE A 603 -17.67 -23.41 4.33
N LYS A 604 -17.78 -22.82 3.13
CA LYS A 604 -17.10 -21.56 2.79
C LYS A 604 -17.54 -20.42 3.70
N ASP A 605 -18.84 -20.18 3.83
CA ASP A 605 -19.38 -19.12 4.69
C ASP A 605 -19.02 -19.37 6.16
N GLY A 606 -19.19 -20.60 6.62
CA GLY A 606 -18.94 -20.97 8.00
C GLY A 606 -17.48 -20.80 8.42
N ILE A 607 -16.54 -21.26 7.60
CA ILE A 607 -15.11 -21.05 7.83
C ILE A 607 -14.77 -19.56 7.83
N ILE A 608 -15.35 -18.78 6.90
CA ILE A 608 -15.14 -17.32 6.87
C ILE A 608 -15.63 -16.65 8.15
N ASP A 609 -16.80 -17.06 8.66
CA ASP A 609 -17.35 -16.55 9.90
C ASP A 609 -16.48 -16.93 11.11
N VAL A 610 -16.05 -18.20 11.21
CA VAL A 610 -15.14 -18.69 12.27
C VAL A 610 -13.83 -17.90 12.27
N ILE A 611 -13.21 -17.70 11.10
CA ILE A 611 -11.96 -16.93 10.95
C ILE A 611 -12.19 -15.46 11.28
N ARG A 612 -13.32 -14.88 10.88
CA ARG A 612 -13.66 -13.49 11.19
C ARG A 612 -13.72 -13.27 12.70
N ASP A 613 -14.33 -14.19 13.41
CA ASP A 613 -14.52 -14.08 14.86
C ASP A 613 -13.22 -14.39 15.62
N TYR A 614 -12.44 -15.38 15.16
CA TYR A 614 -11.09 -15.64 15.65
C TYR A 614 -10.21 -14.38 15.51
N ARG A 615 -10.22 -13.77 14.33
CA ARG A 615 -9.49 -12.54 14.03
C ARG A 615 -9.93 -11.37 14.90
N TYR A 616 -11.24 -11.19 15.07
CA TYR A 616 -11.76 -10.12 15.93
C TYR A 616 -11.26 -10.25 17.37
N LYS A 617 -11.29 -11.47 17.92
CA LYS A 617 -10.78 -11.75 19.27
C LYS A 617 -9.28 -11.49 19.38
N PHE A 618 -8.49 -11.93 18.39
CA PHE A 618 -7.06 -11.66 18.33
C PHE A 618 -6.76 -10.15 18.29
N ILE A 619 -7.38 -9.41 17.37
CA ILE A 619 -7.18 -7.96 17.23
C ILE A 619 -7.54 -7.23 18.52
N LYS A 620 -8.66 -7.60 19.14
CA LYS A 620 -9.09 -6.97 20.40
C LYS A 620 -8.05 -7.19 21.52
N LYS A 621 -7.48 -8.39 21.64
CA LYS A 621 -6.41 -8.66 22.60
C LYS A 621 -5.15 -7.84 22.30
N SER A 622 -4.72 -7.78 21.04
CA SER A 622 -3.57 -6.95 20.63
C SER A 622 -3.80 -5.46 20.92
N GLN A 623 -5.00 -4.95 20.67
CA GLN A 623 -5.37 -3.57 20.99
C GLN A 623 -5.28 -3.29 22.49
N THR A 624 -5.86 -4.17 23.33
CA THR A 624 -5.78 -4.01 24.78
C THR A 624 -4.34 -4.03 25.29
N ILE A 625 -3.47 -4.88 24.73
CA ILE A 625 -2.04 -4.88 25.07
C ILE A 625 -1.38 -3.56 24.65
N GLY A 626 -1.68 -3.07 23.44
CA GLY A 626 -1.16 -1.81 22.93
C GLY A 626 -1.57 -0.62 23.81
N GLU A 627 -2.84 -0.54 24.18
CA GLU A 627 -3.38 0.50 25.08
C GLU A 627 -2.74 0.45 26.47
N GLN A 628 -2.53 -0.75 27.04
CA GLN A 628 -1.86 -0.91 28.32
C GLN A 628 -0.39 -0.46 28.27
N CYS A 629 0.31 -0.80 27.18
CA CYS A 629 1.66 -0.32 26.96
C CYS A 629 1.68 1.19 26.83
N GLU A 630 0.81 1.78 26.00
CA GLU A 630 0.73 3.22 25.77
C GLU A 630 0.44 3.99 27.06
N GLN A 631 -0.53 3.56 27.86
CA GLN A 631 -0.86 4.20 29.13
C GLN A 631 0.35 4.17 30.09
N LYS A 632 0.99 3.00 30.23
CA LYS A 632 2.15 2.84 31.11
C LYS A 632 3.35 3.68 30.64
N TYR A 633 3.51 3.84 29.33
CA TYR A 633 4.59 4.63 28.74
C TYR A 633 4.32 6.13 28.83
N HIS A 634 3.07 6.53 28.69
CA HIS A 634 2.63 7.90 28.90
C HIS A 634 2.88 8.34 30.35
N ASP A 635 2.56 7.48 31.33
CA ASP A 635 2.85 7.72 32.76
C ASP A 635 4.35 7.89 33.04
N LEU A 636 5.21 7.31 32.19
CA LEU A 636 6.67 7.45 32.24
C LEU A 636 7.19 8.65 31.42
N GLY A 637 6.30 9.44 30.82
CA GLY A 637 6.63 10.63 30.02
C GLY A 637 6.94 10.35 28.54
N PHE A 638 6.66 9.15 28.05
CA PHE A 638 6.86 8.75 26.65
C PHE A 638 5.52 8.73 25.90
N ALA A 639 5.32 9.68 24.99
CA ALA A 639 4.20 9.63 24.04
C ALA A 639 4.57 8.71 22.87
N ILE A 640 4.25 7.42 22.96
CA ILE A 640 4.39 6.51 21.83
C ILE A 640 3.10 6.57 21.03
N GLY A 641 3.13 7.24 19.87
CA GLY A 641 1.98 7.32 18.97
C GLY A 641 1.65 5.95 18.37
N HIS A 642 0.84 5.15 19.06
CA HIS A 642 0.25 3.92 18.53
C HIS A 642 -1.06 4.22 17.81
N LYS A 643 -1.01 4.99 16.74
CA LYS A 643 -2.03 4.80 15.72
C LYS A 643 -1.74 3.46 15.06
N ASN A 644 -2.60 2.47 15.32
CA ASN A 644 -2.64 1.13 14.71
C ASN A 644 -2.75 1.14 13.16
N GLU A 645 -2.36 2.21 12.48
CA GLU A 645 -2.40 2.40 11.03
C GLU A 645 -1.46 1.44 10.28
N ASN A 646 -0.40 0.92 10.94
CA ASN A 646 0.61 0.07 10.31
C ASN A 646 0.49 -1.44 10.59
N PHE A 647 -0.42 -1.88 11.47
CA PHE A 647 -0.63 -3.31 11.74
C PHE A 647 -1.89 -3.80 11.00
N ASP A 648 -1.72 -4.14 9.73
CA ASP A 648 -2.81 -4.72 8.94
C ASP A 648 -3.00 -6.22 9.23
N ALA A 649 -3.49 -6.51 10.44
CA ALA A 649 -3.97 -7.85 10.77
C ALA A 649 -5.07 -8.31 9.80
N ARG A 650 -5.82 -7.39 9.17
CA ARG A 650 -6.92 -7.76 8.27
C ARG A 650 -6.38 -8.31 6.95
N GLY A 651 -5.41 -7.63 6.33
CA GLY A 651 -4.70 -8.08 5.14
C GLY A 651 -3.93 -9.38 5.36
N PHE A 652 -3.20 -9.49 6.48
CA PHE A 652 -2.39 -10.67 6.78
C PHE A 652 -3.23 -11.94 7.01
N PHE A 653 -4.32 -11.84 7.79
CA PHE A 653 -5.28 -12.97 7.92
C PHE A 653 -6.00 -13.26 6.60
N GLN A 654 -6.19 -12.26 5.75
CA GLN A 654 -6.85 -12.43 4.46
C GLN A 654 -5.96 -13.11 3.41
N GLU A 655 -4.69 -12.76 3.30
CA GLU A 655 -3.76 -13.38 2.34
C GLU A 655 -3.46 -14.84 2.70
N ASP A 656 -3.21 -15.12 3.98
CA ASP A 656 -2.89 -16.48 4.41
C ASP A 656 -4.11 -17.41 4.33
N PHE A 657 -5.31 -17.01 4.73
CA PHE A 657 -6.47 -17.94 4.72
C PHE A 657 -7.20 -18.04 3.37
N LYS A 658 -7.00 -17.11 2.43
CA LYS A 658 -7.56 -17.21 1.06
C LYS A 658 -6.76 -18.17 0.17
N SER A 659 -5.47 -18.38 0.42
CA SER A 659 -4.61 -19.29 -0.36
C SER A 659 -4.87 -20.76 0.01
N GLY A 660 -5.40 -21.53 -0.95
CA GLY A 660 -5.50 -23.00 -0.94
C GLY A 660 -6.36 -23.68 0.14
N PHE A 661 -6.81 -22.94 1.16
CA PHE A 661 -7.48 -23.52 2.34
C PHE A 661 -9.00 -23.70 2.16
N LEU A 662 -9.66 -22.76 1.46
CA LEU A 662 -11.08 -22.89 1.13
C LEU A 662 -11.33 -23.91 -0.01
N THR A 663 -10.26 -24.29 -0.73
CA THR A 663 -10.30 -25.18 -1.90
C THR A 663 -9.74 -26.58 -1.61
N SER A 664 -9.08 -26.80 -0.47
CA SER A 664 -8.60 -28.12 -0.08
C SER A 664 -9.75 -29.09 0.25
N ASN A 665 -9.88 -30.12 -0.58
CA ASN A 665 -10.43 -31.45 -0.32
C ASN A 665 -11.78 -31.61 0.41
N ASN A 666 -12.70 -30.64 0.30
CA ASN A 666 -14.10 -30.83 0.70
C ASN A 666 -14.86 -31.82 -0.19
N GLU A 667 -14.30 -32.20 -1.35
CA GLU A 667 -14.96 -33.07 -2.33
C GLU A 667 -15.30 -34.46 -1.77
N VAL A 668 -14.48 -35.01 -0.88
CA VAL A 668 -14.75 -36.31 -0.24
C VAL A 668 -15.98 -36.21 0.66
N LEU A 669 -16.04 -35.19 1.52
CA LEU A 669 -17.19 -34.93 2.39
C LEU A 669 -18.45 -34.66 1.56
N ILE A 670 -18.33 -33.81 0.53
CA ILE A 670 -19.43 -33.47 -0.38
C ILE A 670 -19.94 -34.72 -1.10
N SER A 671 -19.04 -35.55 -1.65
CA SER A 671 -19.39 -36.77 -2.37
C SER A 671 -20.08 -37.79 -1.44
N GLN A 672 -19.59 -37.94 -0.21
CA GLN A 672 -20.20 -38.84 0.79
C GLN A 672 -21.58 -38.33 1.22
N ILE A 673 -21.76 -37.02 1.44
CA ILE A 673 -23.06 -36.42 1.74
C ILE A 673 -24.02 -36.61 0.55
N ILE A 674 -23.57 -36.39 -0.69
CA ILE A 674 -24.39 -36.61 -1.89
C ILE A 674 -24.82 -38.07 -1.99
N ASP A 675 -23.93 -39.02 -1.76
CA ASP A 675 -24.24 -40.44 -1.78
C ASP A 675 -25.28 -40.82 -0.70
N ALA A 676 -25.10 -40.33 0.53
CA ALA A 676 -26.06 -40.52 1.63
C ALA A 676 -27.45 -39.93 1.29
N VAL A 677 -27.49 -38.70 0.76
CA VAL A 677 -28.74 -38.06 0.32
C VAL A 677 -29.38 -38.83 -0.83
N SER A 678 -28.59 -39.37 -1.77
CA SER A 678 -29.10 -40.12 -2.92
C SER A 678 -29.83 -41.42 -2.51
N LYS A 679 -29.42 -42.03 -1.40
CA LYS A 679 -29.97 -43.26 -0.80
C LYS A 679 -31.12 -42.99 0.19
N SER A 680 -31.35 -41.73 0.55
CA SER A 680 -32.34 -41.33 1.54
C SER A 680 -33.79 -41.53 1.09
N LYS A 681 -34.70 -41.67 2.07
CA LYS A 681 -36.16 -41.78 1.88
C LYS A 681 -36.87 -40.86 2.88
N ASP A 682 -38.02 -40.35 2.47
CA ASP A 682 -38.87 -39.46 3.29
C ASP A 682 -39.18 -40.03 4.69
N SER A 683 -39.42 -41.34 4.80
CA SER A 683 -39.68 -42.02 6.07
C SER A 683 -38.46 -42.24 6.97
N ARG A 684 -37.25 -41.90 6.50
CA ARG A 684 -35.96 -42.20 7.15
C ARG A 684 -35.04 -40.99 7.27
N ILE A 685 -35.61 -39.79 7.32
CA ILE A 685 -34.83 -38.54 7.49
C ILE A 685 -34.00 -38.54 8.79
N ASN A 686 -34.49 -39.18 9.86
CA ASN A 686 -33.73 -39.32 11.11
C ASN A 686 -32.52 -40.27 10.99
N GLU A 687 -32.56 -41.23 10.05
CA GLU A 687 -31.38 -42.08 9.74
C GLU A 687 -30.36 -41.26 8.95
N LEU A 688 -30.82 -40.45 7.98
CA LEU A 688 -29.98 -39.53 7.21
C LEU A 688 -29.30 -38.48 8.11
N ASP A 689 -30.01 -37.93 9.09
CA ASP A 689 -29.44 -36.96 10.05
C ASP A 689 -28.24 -37.54 10.82
N ARG A 690 -28.36 -38.79 11.30
CA ARG A 690 -27.28 -39.50 12.00
C ARG A 690 -26.13 -39.89 11.08
N GLU A 691 -26.46 -40.30 9.84
CA GLU A 691 -25.46 -40.65 8.83
C GLU A 691 -24.63 -39.42 8.44
N ILE A 692 -25.28 -38.28 8.18
CA ILE A 692 -24.60 -37.01 7.89
C ILE A 692 -23.75 -36.54 9.08
N GLU A 693 -24.23 -36.66 10.31
CA GLU A 693 -23.48 -36.31 11.51
C GLU A 693 -22.17 -37.12 11.64
N ALA A 694 -22.24 -38.43 11.41
CA ALA A 694 -21.07 -39.30 11.43
C ALA A 694 -20.07 -39.00 10.31
N LEU A 695 -20.59 -38.73 9.09
CA LEU A 695 -19.77 -38.36 7.93
C LEU A 695 -19.04 -37.03 8.16
N ILE A 696 -19.77 -36.01 8.64
CA ILE A 696 -19.19 -34.72 8.96
C ILE A 696 -18.14 -34.88 10.06
N SER A 697 -18.46 -35.49 11.19
CA SER A 697 -17.52 -35.64 12.31
C SER A 697 -16.21 -36.35 11.93
N THR A 698 -16.27 -37.34 11.03
CA THR A 698 -15.08 -38.09 10.58
C THR A 698 -14.22 -37.30 9.60
N GLN A 699 -14.85 -36.60 8.65
CA GLN A 699 -14.12 -35.90 7.59
C GLN A 699 -13.70 -34.48 7.99
N PHE A 700 -14.38 -33.84 8.95
CA PHE A 700 -14.04 -32.48 9.41
C PHE A 700 -12.76 -32.42 10.23
N THR A 701 -12.28 -33.54 10.78
CA THR A 701 -11.05 -33.56 11.60
C THR A 701 -9.84 -33.06 10.83
N SER A 702 -9.71 -33.41 9.54
CA SER A 702 -8.61 -32.90 8.71
C SER A 702 -8.70 -31.38 8.52
N ILE A 703 -9.91 -30.85 8.31
CA ILE A 703 -10.15 -29.41 8.16
C ILE A 703 -9.82 -28.68 9.45
N GLU A 704 -10.22 -29.26 10.59
CA GLU A 704 -9.96 -28.74 11.92
C GLU A 704 -8.45 -28.67 12.22
N ASP A 705 -7.72 -29.76 11.96
CA ASP A 705 -6.27 -29.82 12.17
C ASP A 705 -5.52 -28.81 11.28
N ASP A 706 -5.87 -28.73 10.00
CA ASP A 706 -5.28 -27.78 9.06
C ASP A 706 -5.57 -26.33 9.46
N LEU A 707 -6.80 -26.03 9.88
CA LEU A 707 -7.20 -24.69 10.34
C LEU A 707 -6.44 -24.32 11.61
N LYS A 708 -6.32 -25.23 12.59
CA LYS A 708 -5.58 -25.01 13.84
C LYS A 708 -4.12 -24.71 13.58
N VAL A 709 -3.45 -25.55 12.79
CA VAL A 709 -2.03 -25.37 12.45
C VAL A 709 -1.81 -24.03 11.75
N LYS A 710 -2.69 -23.69 10.80
CA LYS A 710 -2.60 -22.44 10.04
C LYS A 710 -2.88 -21.23 10.94
N ALA A 711 -3.95 -21.24 11.74
CA ALA A 711 -4.29 -20.18 12.68
C ALA A 711 -3.17 -19.96 13.70
N LYS A 712 -2.60 -21.01 14.27
CA LYS A 712 -1.48 -20.92 15.22
C LYS A 712 -0.24 -20.32 14.56
N LYS A 713 0.09 -20.73 13.33
CA LYS A 713 1.21 -20.17 12.57
C LYS A 713 1.02 -18.67 12.29
N VAL A 714 -0.14 -18.30 11.75
CA VAL A 714 -0.49 -16.91 11.40
C VAL A 714 -0.47 -16.02 12.64
N SER A 715 -1.12 -16.46 13.73
CA SER A 715 -1.17 -15.72 14.99
C SER A 715 0.22 -15.51 15.60
N ASN A 716 1.12 -16.50 15.53
CA ASN A 716 2.50 -16.34 16.00
C ASN A 716 3.28 -15.30 15.18
N MET A 717 3.17 -15.34 13.84
CA MET A 717 3.81 -14.35 12.97
C MET A 717 3.29 -12.93 13.25
N LEU A 718 1.99 -12.80 13.47
CA LEU A 718 1.35 -11.52 13.80
C LEU A 718 1.76 -10.98 15.17
N ILE A 719 1.87 -11.84 16.19
CA ILE A 719 2.42 -11.46 17.49
C ILE A 719 3.85 -10.93 17.31
N ASP A 720 4.70 -11.66 16.60
CA ASP A 720 6.08 -11.24 16.39
C ASP A 720 6.18 -9.90 15.66
N SER A 721 5.35 -9.69 14.63
CA SER A 721 5.25 -8.41 13.90
C SER A 721 4.74 -7.27 14.79
N PHE A 722 3.67 -7.51 15.56
CA PHE A 722 3.08 -6.54 16.49
C PHE A 722 4.10 -6.07 17.53
N PHE A 723 4.78 -7.00 18.21
CA PHE A 723 5.78 -6.65 19.23
C PHE A 723 7.07 -6.08 18.64
N THR A 724 7.41 -6.39 17.39
CA THR A 724 8.51 -5.72 16.68
C THR A 724 8.16 -4.25 16.44
N THR A 725 6.94 -3.98 16.00
CA THR A 725 6.42 -2.61 15.79
C THR A 725 6.33 -1.83 17.09
N LEU A 726 5.87 -2.48 18.16
CA LEU A 726 5.78 -1.88 19.50
C LEU A 726 7.16 -1.53 20.09
N ASN A 727 8.19 -2.33 19.78
CA ASN A 727 9.57 -2.07 20.20
C ASN A 727 10.32 -1.03 19.33
N ALA A 728 9.85 -0.72 18.12
CA ALA A 728 10.62 0.10 17.19
C ALA A 728 10.91 1.54 17.71
N PRO A 729 9.92 2.27 18.29
CA PRO A 729 10.17 3.60 18.84
C PRO A 729 11.17 3.59 20.01
N LEU A 730 11.12 2.56 20.85
CA LEU A 730 12.05 2.37 21.97
C LEU A 730 13.50 2.26 21.49
N LYS A 731 13.74 1.40 20.48
CA LYS A 731 15.07 1.24 19.88
C LYS A 731 15.56 2.53 19.24
N GLN A 732 14.68 3.26 18.55
CA GLN A 732 15.04 4.55 17.96
C GLN A 732 15.46 5.58 19.02
N PHE A 733 14.77 5.61 20.16
CA PHE A 733 15.11 6.54 21.24
C PHE A 733 16.42 6.14 21.95
N GLU A 734 16.64 4.84 22.21
CA GLU A 734 17.89 4.36 22.77
C GLU A 734 19.08 4.71 21.88
N GLN A 735 18.90 4.57 20.55
CA GLN A 735 19.93 4.93 19.58
C GLN A 735 20.17 6.43 19.54
N LYS A 736 19.11 7.26 19.60
CA LYS A 736 19.25 8.72 19.71
C LYS A 736 20.09 9.13 20.92
N LEU A 737 19.88 8.51 22.08
CA LEU A 737 20.70 8.79 23.28
C LEU A 737 22.18 8.42 23.08
N LYS A 738 22.50 7.34 22.35
CA LYS A 738 23.89 7.00 22.03
C LYS A 738 24.51 8.03 21.09
N ASN A 739 23.77 8.47 20.08
CA ASN A 739 24.25 9.47 19.13
C ASN A 739 24.48 10.84 19.80
N ASP A 740 23.55 11.28 20.66
CA ASP A 740 23.68 12.54 21.40
C ASP A 740 24.92 12.49 22.33
N GLU A 741 25.18 11.35 22.98
CA GLU A 741 26.38 11.13 23.81
C GLU A 741 27.67 11.19 22.98
N GLU A 742 27.74 10.45 21.87
CA GLU A 742 28.90 10.46 20.98
C GLU A 742 29.17 11.88 20.45
N THR A 743 28.12 12.63 20.12
CA THR A 743 28.24 14.02 19.63
C THR A 743 28.82 14.94 20.70
N LEU A 744 28.30 14.88 21.93
CA LEU A 744 28.84 15.62 23.09
C LEU A 744 30.30 15.25 23.38
N GLN A 745 30.62 13.96 23.37
CA GLN A 745 31.97 13.45 23.62
C GLN A 745 32.95 13.91 22.54
N ASN A 746 32.54 13.85 21.27
CA ASN A 746 33.35 14.29 20.14
C ASN A 746 33.59 15.81 20.18
N GLN A 747 32.57 16.61 20.50
CA GLN A 747 32.71 18.06 20.69
C GLN A 747 33.69 18.41 21.81
N LEU A 748 33.63 17.71 22.95
CA LEU A 748 34.60 17.90 24.05
C LEU A 748 36.03 17.50 23.65
N ASN A 749 36.19 16.38 22.94
CA ASN A 749 37.50 15.89 22.50
C ASN A 749 38.14 16.78 21.42
N SER A 750 37.32 17.43 20.58
CA SER A 750 37.76 18.31 19.48
C SER A 750 37.61 19.80 19.77
N PHE A 751 37.30 20.18 21.02
CA PHE A 751 36.99 21.55 21.40
C PHE A 751 38.07 22.56 20.97
N GLU A 752 39.36 22.26 21.21
CA GLU A 752 40.46 23.18 20.86
C GLU A 752 40.65 23.40 19.35
N GLU A 753 40.23 22.45 18.51
CA GLU A 753 40.31 22.52 17.06
C GLU A 753 39.06 23.18 16.47
N ASN A 754 37.89 22.88 17.04
CA ASN A 754 36.61 23.49 16.69
C ASN A 754 36.54 24.96 17.08
N ASP A 755 37.10 25.36 18.23
CA ASP A 755 37.10 26.76 18.68
C ASP A 755 37.93 27.66 17.75
N LYS A 756 39.04 27.14 17.20
CA LYS A 756 39.87 27.85 16.20
C LYS A 756 39.16 28.05 14.86
N ASN A 757 38.25 27.14 14.49
CA ASN A 757 37.55 27.14 13.20
C ASN A 757 36.03 27.38 13.35
N LYS A 758 35.59 27.86 14.51
CA LYS A 758 34.18 27.92 14.92
C LYS A 758 33.29 28.66 13.93
N ASP A 759 33.77 29.78 13.41
CA ASP A 759 33.04 30.58 12.43
C ASP A 759 32.84 29.82 11.11
N VAL A 760 33.88 29.13 10.63
CA VAL A 760 33.84 28.36 9.38
C VAL A 760 32.90 27.15 9.51
N ILE A 761 32.98 26.43 10.64
CA ILE A 761 32.13 25.27 10.91
C ILE A 761 30.67 25.71 11.05
N SER A 762 30.39 26.78 11.80
CA SER A 762 29.03 27.29 12.01
C SER A 762 28.39 27.77 10.69
N ILE A 763 29.15 28.46 9.84
CA ILE A 763 28.69 28.87 8.51
C ILE A 763 28.38 27.66 7.63
N ASN A 764 29.21 26.61 7.66
CA ASN A 764 28.97 25.41 6.87
C ASN A 764 27.73 24.64 7.35
N ILE A 765 27.55 24.48 8.66
CA ILE A 765 26.36 23.83 9.21
C ILE A 765 25.10 24.63 8.85
N HIS A 766 25.14 25.96 8.96
CA HIS A 766 24.02 26.82 8.57
C HIS A 766 23.67 26.71 7.07
N LYS A 767 24.69 26.68 6.19
CA LYS A 767 24.48 26.44 4.76
C LYS A 767 23.84 25.08 4.48
N ASN A 768 24.28 24.03 5.20
CA ASN A 768 23.71 22.69 5.07
C ASN A 768 22.23 22.66 5.53
N ILE A 769 21.89 23.34 6.63
CA ILE A 769 20.49 23.49 7.08
C ILE A 769 19.65 24.17 5.99
N LYS A 770 20.11 25.30 5.43
CA LYS A 770 19.39 26.00 4.36
C LYS A 770 19.22 25.15 3.11
N LYS A 771 20.23 24.37 2.73
CA LYS A 771 20.14 23.42 1.61
C LYS A 771 19.05 22.37 1.88
N LEU A 772 19.05 21.76 3.06
CA LEU A 772 18.05 20.77 3.48
C LEU A 772 16.62 21.35 3.55
N GLU A 773 16.46 22.58 4.02
CA GLU A 773 15.17 23.30 4.02
C GLU A 773 14.64 23.51 2.60
N ASN A 774 15.50 23.88 1.65
CA ASN A 774 15.13 24.04 0.25
C ASN A 774 14.72 22.71 -0.41
N ILE A 775 15.45 21.63 -0.12
CA ILE A 775 15.10 20.28 -0.59
C ILE A 775 13.73 19.87 -0.01
N SER A 776 13.49 20.12 1.29
CA SER A 776 12.20 19.83 1.94
C SER A 776 11.03 20.59 1.28
N ALA A 777 11.22 21.87 0.96
CA ALA A 777 10.23 22.68 0.25
C ALA A 777 9.95 22.13 -1.16
N THR A 778 11.01 21.72 -1.87
CA THR A 778 10.91 21.08 -3.19
C THR A 778 10.09 19.81 -3.12
N ILE A 779 10.36 18.93 -2.14
CA ILE A 779 9.59 17.70 -1.90
C ILE A 779 8.11 18.03 -1.64
N LYS A 780 7.81 19.04 -0.81
CA LYS A 780 6.42 19.45 -0.53
C LYS A 780 5.68 19.92 -1.78
N GLY A 781 6.37 20.59 -2.70
CA GLY A 781 5.79 21.14 -3.94
C GLY A 781 5.59 20.15 -5.10
N LEU A 782 6.11 18.92 -5.01
CA LEU A 782 5.94 17.90 -6.06
C LEU A 782 4.48 17.41 -6.12
N ASN A 783 3.73 17.75 -7.16
CA ASN A 783 2.33 17.31 -7.35
C ASN A 783 2.07 16.66 -8.71
#